data_AF-A0A369K6Q6-F1
#
_entry.id   AF-A0A369K6Q6-F1
#
_cell.length_a   1.000
_cell.length_b   1.000
_cell.length_c   1.000
_cell.angle_alpha   90.00
_cell.angle_beta   90.00
_cell.angle_gamma   90.00
#
_symmetry.space_group_name_H-M   'P 1'
#
loop_
_entity.id
_entity.type
_entity.pdbx_description
1 polymer ?
#
loop_
_entity_poly.entity_id
_entity_poly.type
_entity_poly.pdbx_seq_one_letter_code
_entity_poly.pdbx_strand_id
1 'polypeptide(L)'
;MSSTHTAIATVQRGKIDAIQVPTDNPGEGEVLLKVEYSSLIAFDTYQTDLGYYIDKYPVILGFNASGTVARLGPGVDDLAVGDRVTAFSFGASRNKGMQEYTVQPRAVCAKIPDSLSLEAAATIPDNFVTAFYTLLQLELTIPSSFPATTPPHDADAPILIYGAGSTAGQYAIQLLHAAGYNKILATASAKHHEFLHSLGATDTFDYHSLRLVPDIAQAVGGDGLVKYVVDCISTETTLDIVSNFISPEGKVAFLYPIKMGTTTLTVDDASKFTMELPKDNGPFPETTELVGVRTFLYLQDEYLKLHLMRQILPSLLTAGIIKPNRLRLLDQGSFKERVEVGLDLLRNNKISGEKVVVKIPYVWNLEDASIISSPGFPITSPETVPLKLRHGVHMIKRVENSGFLSDLPTMSTHTAIAIVQPGIIDAIQIPTGVPGEGEILLKAGYSSMIAFDTYMTDLGYAVNKYPAILGFNVSGTVAQLGPGVDDLALGDRVTTFSFVSSRSKGMQEYNVQPRIVCAKIPDTLSLSEAATIPDNFIAAFYTLFNQLALPVPTAFPAATRPPDAYTPILIYGAGTTTGQYGIQLLHAAGYRNVLATASRKHHEFLQSLGTTRTFDYHSSTLAQDIAEAVGGDGKVSFVVDCISAETTLDIISKFISNHGTVAFLFPIKKGSGTLTVDDASKLTMDLPKGGGPFPKTTKLVGVRTFLYLEDKYLKDNLMIKILPSLLESKIIRPNRMRLLDQGTFKERVEMGLDLLRNNKVSGEKVVVKVGS
;
A
#
# COMPACT_ATOMS: atom_id res chain seq x y z
N MET A 1 -17.50 1.31 20.39
CA MET A 1 -16.50 2.36 20.14
C MET A 1 -16.29 2.43 18.63
N SER A 2 -16.27 3.63 18.05
CA SER A 2 -15.89 3.86 16.65
C SER A 2 -14.48 3.33 16.42
N SER A 3 -14.21 2.72 15.25
CA SER A 3 -12.85 2.37 14.86
C SER A 3 -11.99 3.64 14.78
N THR A 4 -10.69 3.50 15.07
CA THR A 4 -9.71 4.58 14.93
C THR A 4 -8.60 4.17 13.98
N HIS A 5 -7.88 5.15 13.46
CA HIS A 5 -6.73 4.94 12.60
C HIS A 5 -5.66 6.02 12.85
N THR A 6 -4.47 5.79 12.32
CA THR A 6 -3.31 6.66 12.49
C THR A 6 -3.33 7.80 11.48
N ALA A 7 -3.10 9.02 11.97
CA ALA A 7 -2.88 10.21 11.16
C ALA A 7 -1.61 10.94 11.58
N ILE A 8 -0.98 11.67 10.65
CA ILE A 8 0.09 12.62 10.98
C ILE A 8 -0.51 14.03 11.00
N ALA A 9 -0.40 14.66 12.17
CA ALA A 9 -0.94 15.98 12.39
C ALA A 9 0.14 16.94 12.91
N THR A 10 0.03 18.21 12.55
CA THR A 10 0.67 19.26 13.31
C THR A 10 -0.09 19.41 14.63
N VAL A 11 0.57 19.12 15.74
CA VAL A 11 -0.04 19.10 17.09
C VAL A 11 0.15 20.42 17.83
N GLN A 12 1.12 21.21 17.39
CA GLN A 12 1.36 22.60 17.74
C GLN A 12 2.27 23.21 16.67
N ARG A 13 2.46 24.53 16.69
CA ARG A 13 3.39 25.20 15.75
C ARG A 13 4.79 24.57 15.84
N GLY A 14 5.37 24.25 14.68
CA GLY A 14 6.68 23.65 14.50
C GLY A 14 6.79 22.17 14.89
N LYS A 15 5.69 21.51 15.26
CA LYS A 15 5.72 20.12 15.73
C LYS A 15 4.62 19.28 15.11
N ILE A 16 5.05 18.18 14.47
CA ILE A 16 4.15 17.12 14.02
C ILE A 16 4.24 15.89 14.92
N ASP A 17 3.15 15.16 15.02
CA ASP A 17 3.10 13.88 15.72
C ASP A 17 2.13 12.91 15.04
N ALA A 18 2.29 11.63 15.36
CA ALA A 18 1.30 10.62 15.02
C ALA A 18 0.17 10.67 16.06
N ILE A 19 -1.07 10.74 15.59
CA ILE A 19 -2.26 10.77 16.44
C ILE A 19 -3.24 9.65 16.02
N GLN A 20 -4.06 9.21 16.97
CA GLN A 20 -5.20 8.32 16.68
C GLN A 20 -6.44 9.17 16.48
N VAL A 21 -7.15 8.94 15.37
CA VAL A 21 -8.39 9.66 15.02
C VAL A 21 -9.50 8.68 14.67
N PRO A 22 -10.78 9.06 14.81
CA PRO A 22 -11.90 8.22 14.39
C PRO A 22 -11.85 7.92 12.88
N THR A 23 -12.15 6.68 12.52
CA THR A 23 -12.45 6.31 11.13
C THR A 23 -13.92 6.61 10.86
N ASP A 24 -14.18 7.79 10.32
CA ASP A 24 -15.53 8.25 10.04
C ASP A 24 -16.21 7.43 8.93
N ASN A 25 -17.53 7.23 9.07
CA ASN A 25 -18.34 6.73 7.97
C ASN A 25 -18.61 7.87 6.97
N PRO A 26 -18.65 7.60 5.66
CA PRO A 26 -19.03 8.60 4.67
C PRO A 26 -20.54 8.89 4.78
N GLY A 27 -20.90 10.17 4.79
CA GLY A 27 -22.27 10.67 4.68
C GLY A 27 -22.73 10.79 3.23
N GLU A 28 -23.84 11.49 3.00
CA GLU A 28 -24.39 11.69 1.65
C GLU A 28 -23.39 12.39 0.72
N GLY A 29 -23.19 11.84 -0.47
CA GLY A 29 -22.25 12.35 -1.47
C GLY A 29 -20.77 12.21 -1.09
N GLU A 30 -20.44 11.47 -0.03
CA GLU A 30 -19.07 11.23 0.42
C GLU A 30 -18.59 9.80 0.11
N VAL A 31 -17.27 9.63 0.08
CA VAL A 31 -16.60 8.33 -0.02
C VAL A 31 -15.56 8.23 1.09
N LEU A 32 -15.40 7.04 1.66
CA LEU A 32 -14.28 6.72 2.53
C LEU A 32 -13.18 6.10 1.67
N LEU A 33 -12.03 6.76 1.62
CA LEU A 33 -10.84 6.32 0.90
C LEU A 33 -9.88 5.65 1.88
N LYS A 34 -9.45 4.43 1.56
CA LYS A 34 -8.25 3.83 2.16
C LYS A 34 -7.05 4.44 1.47
N VAL A 35 -6.29 5.26 2.19
CA VAL A 35 -5.17 6.01 1.59
C VAL A 35 -3.94 5.12 1.53
N GLU A 36 -3.36 4.99 0.35
CA GLU A 36 -2.10 4.27 0.15
C GLU A 36 -0.93 5.23 -0.05
N TYR A 37 -1.19 6.35 -0.74
CA TYR A 37 -0.21 7.41 -0.97
C TYR A 37 -0.84 8.79 -0.82
N SER A 38 -0.09 9.69 -0.20
CA SER A 38 -0.41 11.10 -0.06
C SER A 38 0.81 11.93 -0.46
N SER A 39 0.63 13.22 -0.73
CA SER A 39 1.74 14.09 -1.12
C SER A 39 1.82 15.34 -0.27
N LEU A 40 3.04 15.88 -0.10
CA LEU A 40 3.28 17.15 0.56
C LEU A 40 3.48 18.28 -0.45
N ILE A 41 3.06 19.48 -0.06
CA ILE A 41 3.25 20.73 -0.76
C ILE A 41 3.84 21.80 0.17
N ALA A 42 4.32 22.91 -0.39
CA ALA A 42 4.88 24.02 0.41
C ALA A 42 3.88 24.55 1.45
N PHE A 43 2.57 24.47 1.18
CA PHE A 43 1.56 24.88 2.14
C PHE A 43 1.57 24.03 3.42
N ASP A 44 1.96 22.74 3.37
CA ASP A 44 2.08 21.90 4.56
C ASP A 44 3.19 22.43 5.51
N THR A 45 4.27 23.02 4.98
CA THR A 45 5.30 23.66 5.82
C THR A 45 4.79 24.96 6.41
N TYR A 46 3.97 25.74 5.68
CA TYR A 46 3.36 26.96 6.21
C TYR A 46 2.38 26.65 7.35
N GLN A 47 1.55 25.60 7.19
CA GLN A 47 0.67 25.13 8.25
C GLN A 47 1.47 24.66 9.46
N THR A 48 2.47 23.81 9.25
CA THR A 48 3.26 23.23 10.33
C THR A 48 4.08 24.27 11.07
N ASP A 49 4.88 25.07 10.36
CA ASP A 49 5.95 25.89 10.95
C ASP A 49 5.48 27.27 11.38
N LEU A 50 4.54 27.86 10.63
CA LEU A 50 4.03 29.21 10.87
C LEU A 50 2.65 29.20 11.56
N GLY A 51 1.98 28.05 11.61
CA GLY A 51 0.57 27.99 12.00
C GLY A 51 -0.33 28.75 11.02
N TYR A 52 0.09 28.88 9.76
CA TYR A 52 -0.64 29.64 8.75
C TYR A 52 -1.96 28.93 8.42
N TYR A 53 -3.10 29.64 8.52
CA TYR A 53 -4.44 29.05 8.40
C TYR A 53 -4.70 27.87 9.35
N ILE A 54 -4.23 27.98 10.60
CA ILE A 54 -4.58 27.05 11.67
C ILE A 54 -5.25 27.82 12.82
N ASP A 55 -6.54 27.61 12.98
CA ASP A 55 -7.29 28.18 14.11
C ASP A 55 -7.12 27.34 15.38
N LYS A 56 -7.03 26.01 15.23
CA LYS A 56 -6.96 25.07 16.35
C LYS A 56 -6.12 23.84 15.98
N TYR A 57 -5.26 23.43 16.92
CA TYR A 57 -4.51 22.18 16.85
C TYR A 57 -5.27 21.02 17.55
N PRO A 58 -5.05 19.75 17.14
CA PRO A 58 -4.20 19.30 16.03
C PRO A 58 -4.87 19.41 14.65
N VAL A 59 -4.06 19.57 13.58
CA VAL A 59 -4.52 19.59 12.18
C VAL A 59 -3.77 18.52 11.37
N ILE A 60 -4.51 17.63 10.70
CA ILE A 60 -3.93 16.59 9.84
C ILE A 60 -3.38 17.23 8.55
N LEU A 61 -2.22 16.76 8.08
CA LEU A 61 -1.53 17.29 6.90
C LEU A 61 -1.93 16.58 5.59
N GLY A 62 -1.45 17.08 4.46
CA GLY A 62 -1.58 16.46 3.14
C GLY A 62 -2.81 16.92 2.37
N PHE A 63 -2.55 17.49 1.20
CA PHE A 63 -3.58 18.03 0.30
C PHE A 63 -3.95 17.09 -0.85
N ASN A 64 -3.34 15.91 -0.94
CA ASN A 64 -3.68 14.90 -1.92
C ASN A 64 -3.76 13.54 -1.25
N ALA A 65 -4.67 12.70 -1.73
CA ALA A 65 -4.74 11.30 -1.34
C ALA A 65 -4.99 10.45 -2.57
N SER A 66 -4.38 9.28 -2.62
CA SER A 66 -4.70 8.26 -3.60
C SER A 66 -4.75 6.90 -2.91
N GLY A 67 -5.67 6.09 -3.35
CA GLY A 67 -5.87 4.76 -2.81
C GLY A 67 -7.13 4.12 -3.36
N THR A 68 -7.75 3.28 -2.53
CA THR A 68 -8.92 2.49 -2.90
C THR A 68 -10.16 2.90 -2.12
N VAL A 69 -11.30 3.00 -2.81
CA VAL A 69 -12.58 3.28 -2.16
C VAL A 69 -12.91 2.17 -1.17
N ALA A 70 -12.93 2.49 0.12
CA ALA A 70 -13.26 1.56 1.19
C ALA A 70 -14.77 1.53 1.48
N ARG A 71 -15.47 2.66 1.33
CA ARG A 71 -16.92 2.74 1.50
C ARG A 71 -17.52 3.89 0.71
N LEU A 72 -18.76 3.73 0.29
CA LEU A 72 -19.56 4.76 -0.35
C LEU A 72 -20.64 5.25 0.61
N GLY A 73 -20.85 6.56 0.64
CA GLY A 73 -22.02 7.16 1.25
C GLY A 73 -23.22 7.18 0.31
N PRO A 74 -24.43 7.46 0.82
CA PRO A 74 -25.63 7.58 0.00
C PRO A 74 -25.45 8.61 -1.14
N GLY A 75 -26.02 8.36 -2.32
CA GLY A 75 -25.97 9.30 -3.45
C GLY A 75 -24.67 9.27 -4.27
N VAL A 76 -23.72 8.38 -3.96
CA VAL A 76 -22.57 8.07 -4.82
C VAL A 76 -22.89 6.82 -5.65
N ASP A 77 -23.14 7.02 -6.95
CA ASP A 77 -23.62 5.99 -7.88
C ASP A 77 -22.63 5.66 -9.02
N ASP A 78 -21.57 6.45 -9.16
CA ASP A 78 -20.59 6.37 -10.24
C ASP A 78 -19.20 5.88 -9.79
N LEU A 79 -19.07 5.44 -8.53
CA LEU A 79 -17.90 4.76 -7.98
C LEU A 79 -18.33 3.45 -7.30
N ALA A 80 -17.40 2.49 -7.24
CA ALA A 80 -17.57 1.23 -6.52
C ALA A 80 -16.53 1.10 -5.39
N VAL A 81 -16.85 0.33 -4.35
CA VAL A 81 -15.82 -0.13 -3.39
C VAL A 81 -14.74 -0.90 -4.14
N GLY A 82 -13.47 -0.64 -3.81
CA GLY A 82 -12.30 -1.17 -4.51
C GLY A 82 -11.83 -0.31 -5.69
N ASP A 83 -12.62 0.68 -6.15
CA ASP A 83 -12.17 1.59 -7.21
C ASP A 83 -10.90 2.35 -6.77
N ARG A 84 -9.95 2.46 -7.69
CA ARG A 84 -8.73 3.23 -7.52
C ARG A 84 -9.04 4.69 -7.82
N VAL A 85 -8.80 5.56 -6.86
CA VAL A 85 -9.10 6.99 -6.96
C VAL A 85 -7.96 7.85 -6.46
N THR A 86 -7.89 9.07 -6.97
CA THR A 86 -7.09 10.16 -6.43
C THR A 86 -8.01 11.31 -6.03
N ALA A 87 -7.69 12.05 -4.97
CA ALA A 87 -8.58 13.03 -4.37
C ALA A 87 -7.83 14.29 -3.93
N PHE A 88 -8.41 15.46 -4.24
CA PHE A 88 -7.94 16.73 -3.72
C PHE A 88 -8.42 16.88 -2.27
N SER A 89 -7.52 16.59 -1.33
CA SER A 89 -7.82 16.31 0.08
C SER A 89 -7.66 17.56 0.94
N PHE A 90 -8.56 18.54 0.78
CA PHE A 90 -8.54 19.80 1.51
C PHE A 90 -9.75 19.96 2.46
N GLY A 91 -9.72 20.99 3.30
CA GLY A 91 -10.77 21.25 4.29
C GLY A 91 -10.42 20.72 5.67
N ALA A 92 -11.39 20.08 6.34
CA ALA A 92 -11.24 19.61 7.71
C ALA A 92 -10.25 18.43 7.82
N SER A 93 -9.74 18.18 9.03
CA SER A 93 -8.78 17.09 9.28
C SER A 93 -9.25 15.72 8.76
N ARG A 94 -10.55 15.39 8.85
CA ARG A 94 -11.10 14.12 8.30
C ARG A 94 -10.95 13.97 6.78
N ASN A 95 -10.76 15.09 6.06
CA ASN A 95 -10.62 15.17 4.61
C ASN A 95 -9.15 15.27 4.15
N LYS A 96 -8.17 15.15 5.06
CA LYS A 96 -6.75 15.33 4.75
C LYS A 96 -6.08 14.02 4.32
N GLY A 97 -5.01 14.09 3.55
CA GLY A 97 -4.38 12.89 2.96
C GLY A 97 -3.38 12.16 3.85
N MET A 98 -2.77 12.80 4.86
CA MET A 98 -1.79 12.15 5.75
C MET A 98 -2.45 11.36 6.88
N GLN A 99 -3.32 10.42 6.51
CA GLN A 99 -3.96 9.48 7.42
C GLN A 99 -4.35 8.21 6.67
N GLU A 100 -4.51 7.10 7.39
CA GLU A 100 -4.83 5.79 6.79
C GLU A 100 -6.20 5.75 6.10
N TYR A 101 -7.17 6.51 6.62
CA TYR A 101 -8.53 6.58 6.09
C TYR A 101 -9.01 8.02 6.03
N THR A 102 -9.47 8.47 4.88
CA THR A 102 -10.00 9.83 4.74
C THR A 102 -11.38 9.82 4.10
N VAL A 103 -12.30 10.60 4.67
CA VAL A 103 -13.59 10.84 4.02
C VAL A 103 -13.42 11.98 3.02
N GLN A 104 -13.89 11.79 1.80
CA GLN A 104 -13.82 12.77 0.73
C GLN A 104 -15.21 13.01 0.14
N PRO A 105 -15.62 14.27 -0.10
CA PRO A 105 -16.73 14.53 -0.98
C PRO A 105 -16.48 13.92 -2.37
N ARG A 106 -17.47 13.27 -2.97
CA ARG A 106 -17.35 12.67 -4.31
C ARG A 106 -16.84 13.67 -5.35
N ALA A 107 -17.21 14.95 -5.21
CA ALA A 107 -16.81 16.05 -6.09
C ALA A 107 -15.29 16.27 -6.17
N VAL A 108 -14.52 15.84 -5.17
CA VAL A 108 -13.06 16.02 -5.16
C VAL A 108 -12.29 14.77 -5.55
N CYS A 109 -12.99 13.67 -5.87
CA CYS A 109 -12.40 12.39 -6.25
C CYS A 109 -12.39 12.19 -7.78
N ALA A 110 -11.31 11.61 -8.30
CA ALA A 110 -11.17 11.16 -9.67
C ALA A 110 -10.82 9.68 -9.70
N LYS A 111 -11.61 8.89 -10.45
CA LYS A 111 -11.26 7.51 -10.76
C LYS A 111 -10.06 7.52 -11.71
N ILE A 112 -9.05 6.71 -11.39
CA ILE A 112 -7.83 6.63 -12.20
C ILE A 112 -7.85 5.38 -13.09
N PRO A 113 -7.24 5.43 -14.29
CA PRO A 113 -7.12 4.26 -15.14
C PRO A 113 -6.15 3.24 -14.53
N ASP A 114 -6.34 1.96 -14.85
CA ASP A 114 -5.54 0.88 -14.26
C ASP A 114 -4.04 0.99 -14.56
N SER A 115 -3.70 1.60 -15.70
CA SER A 115 -2.33 1.88 -16.14
C SER A 115 -1.60 2.92 -15.31
N LEU A 116 -2.31 3.77 -14.55
CA LEU A 116 -1.71 4.81 -13.72
C LEU A 116 -1.51 4.27 -12.31
N SER A 117 -0.29 4.27 -11.79
CA SER A 117 -0.01 3.82 -10.41
C SER A 117 -0.54 4.80 -9.36
N LEU A 118 -0.80 4.31 -8.14
CA LEU A 118 -1.35 5.15 -7.07
C LEU A 118 -0.34 6.19 -6.58
N GLU A 119 0.95 5.84 -6.48
CA GLU A 119 2.00 6.80 -6.13
C GLU A 119 2.09 7.95 -7.15
N ALA A 120 1.92 7.66 -8.44
CA ALA A 120 1.87 8.69 -9.48
C ALA A 120 0.58 9.51 -9.40
N ALA A 121 -0.55 8.84 -9.13
CA ALA A 121 -1.85 9.49 -8.98
C ALA A 121 -1.91 10.48 -7.80
N ALA A 122 -1.17 10.23 -6.71
CA ALA A 122 -1.04 11.14 -5.57
C ALA A 122 -0.44 12.51 -5.95
N THR A 123 0.23 12.62 -7.09
CA THR A 123 0.88 13.87 -7.53
C THR A 123 -0.08 14.87 -8.17
N ILE A 124 -1.30 14.46 -8.50
CA ILE A 124 -2.16 15.14 -9.47
C ILE A 124 -3.12 16.18 -8.86
N PRO A 125 -3.98 15.84 -7.88
CA PRO A 125 -5.27 16.52 -7.70
C PRO A 125 -5.18 18.02 -7.45
N ASP A 126 -4.47 18.47 -6.42
CA ASP A 126 -4.42 19.88 -6.02
C ASP A 126 -3.86 20.79 -7.13
N ASN A 127 -2.75 20.39 -7.75
CA ASN A 127 -2.04 21.22 -8.72
C ASN A 127 -2.66 21.15 -10.11
N PHE A 128 -3.29 20.03 -10.47
CA PHE A 128 -4.13 19.95 -11.65
C PHE A 128 -5.35 20.87 -11.51
N VAL A 129 -6.08 20.78 -10.39
CA VAL A 129 -7.24 21.65 -10.12
C VAL A 129 -6.82 23.12 -10.07
N THR A 130 -5.69 23.41 -9.42
CA THR A 130 -5.13 24.77 -9.39
C THR A 130 -4.88 25.28 -10.81
N ALA A 131 -4.14 24.53 -11.63
CA ALA A 131 -3.85 24.94 -13.00
C ALA A 131 -5.13 25.17 -13.81
N PHE A 132 -6.06 24.22 -13.80
CA PHE A 132 -7.31 24.32 -14.56
C PHE A 132 -8.16 25.51 -14.11
N TYR A 133 -8.32 25.69 -12.80
CA TYR A 133 -9.07 26.81 -12.24
C TYR A 133 -8.41 28.16 -12.56
N THR A 134 -7.08 28.24 -12.51
CA THR A 134 -6.34 29.45 -12.90
C THR A 134 -6.60 29.86 -14.34
N LEU A 135 -6.61 28.92 -15.29
CA LEU A 135 -6.87 29.27 -16.69
C LEU A 135 -8.27 29.89 -16.87
N LEU A 136 -9.27 29.38 -16.14
CA LEU A 136 -10.63 29.97 -16.14
C LEU A 136 -10.68 31.34 -15.48
N GLN A 137 -9.95 31.56 -14.38
CA GLN A 137 -9.88 32.87 -13.73
C GLN A 137 -9.14 33.92 -14.57
N LEU A 138 -8.26 33.48 -15.47
CA LEU A 138 -7.64 34.33 -16.49
C LEU A 138 -8.54 34.54 -17.72
N GLU A 139 -9.76 33.97 -17.72
CA GLU A 139 -10.71 34.00 -18.83
C GLU A 139 -10.16 33.42 -20.13
N LEU A 140 -9.22 32.47 -20.02
CA LEU A 140 -8.71 31.75 -21.17
C LEU A 140 -9.76 30.76 -21.68
N THR A 141 -9.86 30.66 -23.00
CA THR A 141 -10.83 29.77 -23.66
C THR A 141 -10.43 28.31 -23.41
N ILE A 142 -11.25 27.59 -22.65
CA ILE A 142 -11.09 26.14 -22.46
C ILE A 142 -11.99 25.41 -23.46
N PRO A 143 -11.46 24.49 -24.30
CA PRO A 143 -12.28 23.78 -25.27
C PRO A 143 -13.21 22.79 -24.56
N SER A 144 -14.35 22.48 -25.20
CA SER A 144 -15.30 21.47 -24.72
C SER A 144 -14.75 20.03 -24.80
N SER A 145 -13.64 19.83 -25.51
CA SER A 145 -12.96 18.54 -25.63
C SER A 145 -11.45 18.74 -25.77
N PHE A 146 -10.68 17.78 -25.23
CA PHE A 146 -9.23 17.74 -25.35
C PHE A 146 -8.78 16.51 -26.16
N PRO A 147 -7.70 16.61 -26.97
CA PRO A 147 -7.09 17.87 -27.39
C PRO A 147 -8.06 18.72 -28.22
N ALA A 148 -7.86 20.04 -28.23
CA ALA A 148 -8.69 20.93 -29.02
C ALA A 148 -8.63 20.57 -30.50
N THR A 149 -9.78 20.50 -31.16
CA THR A 149 -9.86 20.29 -32.62
C THR A 149 -9.77 21.60 -33.39
N THR A 150 -10.09 22.72 -32.74
CA THR A 150 -9.94 24.08 -33.28
C THR A 150 -9.24 24.93 -32.22
N PRO A 151 -8.17 25.67 -32.58
CA PRO A 151 -7.50 26.56 -31.63
C PRO A 151 -8.45 27.64 -31.09
N PRO A 152 -8.21 28.14 -29.86
CA PRO A 152 -8.84 29.33 -29.34
C PRO A 152 -8.66 30.55 -30.26
N HIS A 153 -9.59 31.51 -30.19
CA HIS A 153 -9.49 32.76 -30.94
C HIS A 153 -8.24 33.57 -30.57
N ASP A 154 -7.75 33.38 -29.34
CA ASP A 154 -6.59 33.99 -28.71
C ASP A 154 -5.40 33.02 -28.62
N ALA A 155 -5.36 31.96 -29.44
CA ALA A 155 -4.32 30.92 -29.39
C ALA A 155 -2.88 31.45 -29.46
N ASP A 156 -2.66 32.57 -30.17
CA ASP A 156 -1.34 33.18 -30.35
C ASP A 156 -1.00 34.23 -29.28
N ALA A 157 -1.92 34.49 -28.34
CA ALA A 157 -1.65 35.37 -27.21
C ALA A 157 -0.49 34.79 -26.37
N PRO A 158 0.58 35.56 -26.07
CA PRO A 158 1.68 35.05 -25.27
C PRO A 158 1.23 34.81 -23.82
N ILE A 159 1.40 33.57 -23.37
CA ILE A 159 1.10 33.13 -21.99
C ILE A 159 2.40 32.70 -21.33
N LEU A 160 2.77 33.35 -20.22
CA LEU A 160 3.95 33.00 -19.44
C LEU A 160 3.57 32.21 -18.19
N ILE A 161 4.16 31.03 -18.02
CA ILE A 161 4.14 30.28 -16.77
C ILE A 161 5.44 30.58 -16.01
N TYR A 162 5.37 31.50 -15.05
CA TYR A 162 6.54 31.86 -14.24
C TYR A 162 6.75 30.84 -13.13
N GLY A 163 7.94 30.24 -13.06
CA GLY A 163 8.21 29.13 -12.14
C GLY A 163 7.59 27.80 -12.61
N ALA A 164 7.63 27.54 -13.91
CA ALA A 164 7.07 26.36 -14.57
C ALA A 164 7.65 25.02 -14.11
N GLY A 165 8.81 25.01 -13.45
CA GLY A 165 9.34 23.82 -12.79
C GLY A 165 8.48 23.32 -11.63
N SER A 166 7.57 24.15 -11.10
CA SER A 166 6.57 23.77 -10.11
C SER A 166 5.56 22.78 -10.67
N THR A 167 4.92 22.02 -9.78
CA THR A 167 3.92 21.00 -10.15
C THR A 167 2.68 21.62 -10.81
N ALA A 168 2.22 22.78 -10.33
CA ALA A 168 1.12 23.53 -10.95
C ALA A 168 1.50 24.07 -12.34
N GLY A 169 2.70 24.62 -12.50
CA GLY A 169 3.19 25.11 -13.79
C GLY A 169 3.28 24.01 -14.85
N GLN A 170 3.72 22.81 -14.46
CA GLN A 170 3.74 21.64 -15.35
C GLN A 170 2.35 21.22 -15.84
N TYR A 171 1.30 21.31 -15.00
CA TYR A 171 -0.07 21.04 -15.46
C TYR A 171 -0.65 22.18 -16.30
N ALA A 172 -0.33 23.44 -15.98
CA ALA A 172 -0.75 24.59 -16.78
C ALA A 172 -0.23 24.49 -18.22
N ILE A 173 1.05 24.12 -18.41
CA ILE A 173 1.63 23.90 -19.75
C ILE A 173 0.88 22.81 -20.51
N GLN A 174 0.65 21.64 -19.89
CA GLN A 174 -0.05 20.54 -20.55
C GLN A 174 -1.48 20.92 -20.94
N LEU A 175 -2.19 21.63 -20.05
CA LEU A 175 -3.56 22.09 -20.31
C LEU A 175 -3.62 23.12 -21.44
N LEU A 176 -2.72 24.11 -21.44
CA LEU A 176 -2.64 25.11 -22.50
C LEU A 176 -2.31 24.49 -23.85
N HIS A 177 -1.32 23.59 -23.87
CA HIS A 177 -0.93 22.88 -25.08
C HIS A 177 -2.08 22.04 -25.62
N ALA A 178 -2.74 21.26 -24.75
CA ALA A 178 -3.90 20.46 -25.13
C ALA A 178 -5.12 21.31 -25.51
N ALA A 179 -5.22 22.54 -25.00
CA ALA A 179 -6.24 23.51 -25.37
C ALA A 179 -5.96 24.19 -26.72
N GLY A 180 -4.78 24.00 -27.32
CA GLY A 180 -4.43 24.54 -28.63
C GLY A 180 -3.80 25.94 -28.61
N TYR A 181 -3.28 26.39 -27.46
CA TYR A 181 -2.48 27.62 -27.39
C TYR A 181 -1.10 27.41 -28.01
N ASN A 182 -0.66 28.35 -28.85
CA ASN A 182 0.55 28.25 -29.66
C ASN A 182 1.77 28.96 -29.06
N LYS A 183 1.57 29.77 -28.01
CA LYS A 183 2.61 30.64 -27.45
C LYS A 183 2.71 30.52 -25.92
N ILE A 184 3.29 29.41 -25.47
CA ILE A 184 3.38 28.99 -24.07
C ILE A 184 4.83 29.16 -23.61
N LEU A 185 5.12 30.31 -23.02
CA LEU A 185 6.43 30.63 -22.47
C LEU A 185 6.54 30.08 -21.05
N ALA A 186 7.73 29.62 -20.66
CA ALA A 186 7.95 29.03 -19.34
C ALA A 186 9.27 29.51 -18.72
N THR A 187 9.25 29.96 -17.45
CA THR A 187 10.50 30.23 -16.71
C THR A 187 10.80 29.10 -15.73
N ALA A 188 12.03 28.58 -15.76
CA ALA A 188 12.52 27.55 -14.84
C ALA A 188 14.05 27.48 -14.90
N SER A 189 14.72 26.83 -13.94
CA SER A 189 16.16 26.57 -14.05
C SER A 189 16.46 25.77 -15.33
N ALA A 190 17.57 26.05 -16.01
CA ALA A 190 17.91 25.48 -17.31
C ALA A 190 17.79 23.94 -17.40
N LYS A 191 18.14 23.21 -16.31
CA LYS A 191 18.04 21.75 -16.23
C LYS A 191 16.64 21.17 -16.46
N HIS A 192 15.59 21.99 -16.40
CA HIS A 192 14.19 21.57 -16.58
C HIS A 192 13.63 21.89 -17.96
N HIS A 193 14.34 22.66 -18.79
CA HIS A 193 13.84 23.19 -20.07
C HIS A 193 13.39 22.09 -21.04
N GLU A 194 14.24 21.08 -21.27
CA GLU A 194 13.90 19.94 -22.14
C GLU A 194 12.61 19.23 -21.70
N PHE A 195 12.46 19.02 -20.39
CA PHE A 195 11.26 18.41 -19.84
C PHE A 195 10.02 19.31 -20.03
N LEU A 196 10.12 20.61 -19.82
CA LEU A 196 9.00 21.53 -20.02
C LEU A 196 8.57 21.63 -21.49
N HIS A 197 9.53 21.59 -22.42
CA HIS A 197 9.21 21.45 -23.85
C HIS A 197 8.46 20.14 -24.14
N SER A 198 8.87 19.03 -23.52
CA SER A 198 8.16 17.75 -23.67
C SER A 198 6.72 17.76 -23.14
N LEU A 199 6.37 18.73 -22.30
CA LEU A 199 5.02 18.96 -21.79
C LEU A 199 4.19 19.91 -22.66
N GLY A 200 4.80 20.65 -23.58
CA GLY A 200 4.13 21.58 -24.50
C GLY A 200 4.56 23.05 -24.41
N ALA A 201 5.59 23.39 -23.62
CA ALA A 201 6.12 24.75 -23.64
C ALA A 201 6.78 25.06 -24.99
N THR A 202 6.52 26.24 -25.55
CA THR A 202 7.08 26.67 -26.84
C THR A 202 8.47 27.26 -26.65
N ASP A 203 8.65 28.02 -25.57
CA ASP A 203 9.89 28.71 -25.23
C ASP A 203 10.16 28.57 -23.73
N THR A 204 11.41 28.29 -23.37
CA THR A 204 11.84 28.17 -21.97
C THR A 204 12.98 29.12 -21.65
N PHE A 205 12.90 29.78 -20.50
CA PHE A 205 13.88 30.78 -20.06
C PHE A 205 14.43 30.45 -18.67
N ASP A 206 15.75 30.64 -18.49
CA ASP A 206 16.35 30.54 -17.17
C ASP A 206 16.07 31.82 -16.38
N TYR A 207 15.31 31.69 -15.29
CA TYR A 207 14.96 32.83 -14.44
C TYR A 207 16.18 33.42 -13.69
N HIS A 208 17.33 32.73 -13.70
CA HIS A 208 18.61 33.27 -13.20
C HIS A 208 19.34 34.15 -14.22
N SER A 209 18.89 34.17 -15.49
CA SER A 209 19.53 34.92 -16.55
C SER A 209 19.30 36.43 -16.37
N LEU A 210 20.38 37.22 -16.45
CA LEU A 210 20.29 38.69 -16.54
C LEU A 210 19.63 39.17 -17.84
N ARG A 211 19.42 38.25 -18.79
CA ARG A 211 18.77 38.50 -20.09
C ARG A 211 17.31 38.05 -20.11
N LEU A 212 16.76 37.59 -18.99
CA LEU A 212 15.38 37.07 -18.91
C LEU A 212 14.34 37.99 -19.56
N VAL A 213 14.25 39.25 -19.11
CA VAL A 213 13.28 40.23 -19.62
C VAL A 213 13.41 40.45 -21.14
N PRO A 214 14.59 40.83 -21.67
CA PRO A 214 14.73 41.06 -23.11
C PRO A 214 14.60 39.79 -23.96
N ASP A 215 14.98 38.62 -23.45
CA ASP A 215 14.83 37.36 -24.19
C ASP A 215 13.35 36.96 -24.28
N ILE A 216 12.58 37.16 -23.21
CA ILE A 216 11.11 36.99 -23.23
C ILE A 216 10.49 37.97 -24.23
N ALA A 217 10.83 39.25 -24.17
CA ALA A 217 10.29 40.25 -25.11
C ALA A 217 10.61 39.90 -26.57
N GLN A 218 11.81 39.38 -26.84
CA GLN A 218 12.19 38.92 -28.18
C GLN A 218 11.35 37.71 -28.64
N ALA A 219 11.14 36.71 -27.78
CA ALA A 219 10.32 35.55 -28.12
C ALA A 219 8.83 35.91 -28.29
N VAL A 220 8.34 36.85 -27.48
CA VAL A 220 7.00 37.43 -27.63
C VAL A 220 6.85 38.17 -28.96
N GLY A 221 7.87 38.90 -29.41
CA GLY A 221 7.81 39.70 -30.64
C GLY A 221 6.77 40.82 -30.54
N GLY A 222 6.54 41.57 -31.63
CA GLY A 222 5.60 42.69 -31.62
C GLY A 222 6.02 43.78 -30.63
N ASP A 223 5.14 44.12 -29.68
CA ASP A 223 5.42 45.07 -28.60
C ASP A 223 6.29 44.47 -27.47
N GLY A 224 6.59 43.18 -27.52
CA GLY A 224 7.40 42.46 -26.55
C GLY A 224 6.67 42.18 -25.23
N LEU A 225 5.35 42.33 -25.18
CA LEU A 225 4.56 42.23 -23.95
C LEU A 225 3.74 40.94 -23.87
N VAL A 226 3.80 40.29 -22.72
CA VAL A 226 3.02 39.09 -22.39
C VAL A 226 1.59 39.50 -22.05
N LYS A 227 0.61 38.74 -22.57
CA LYS A 227 -0.82 38.99 -22.31
C LYS A 227 -1.28 38.36 -21.00
N TYR A 228 -0.85 37.13 -20.71
CA TYR A 228 -1.26 36.40 -19.51
C TYR A 228 -0.06 35.82 -18.77
N VAL A 229 -0.06 35.94 -17.45
CA VAL A 229 1.00 35.38 -16.60
C VAL A 229 0.38 34.51 -15.50
N VAL A 230 0.92 33.31 -15.33
CA VAL A 230 0.66 32.44 -14.16
C VAL A 230 1.93 32.42 -13.30
N ASP A 231 1.91 33.17 -12.20
CA ASP A 231 3.01 33.21 -11.23
C ASP A 231 2.85 32.10 -10.18
N CYS A 232 3.67 31.06 -10.34
CA CYS A 232 3.70 29.90 -9.44
C CYS A 232 4.58 30.10 -8.19
N ILE A 233 5.17 31.28 -8.00
CA ILE A 233 6.16 31.57 -6.94
C ILE A 233 5.66 32.66 -5.98
N SER A 234 5.09 33.73 -6.53
CA SER A 234 4.40 34.84 -5.84
C SER A 234 5.27 35.50 -4.75
N THR A 235 6.41 36.07 -5.15
CA THR A 235 7.28 36.87 -4.28
C THR A 235 7.39 38.30 -4.78
N GLU A 236 7.75 39.24 -3.91
CA GLU A 236 8.02 40.64 -4.30
C GLU A 236 8.95 40.73 -5.53
N THR A 237 9.99 39.90 -5.59
CA THR A 237 10.88 39.80 -6.75
C THR A 237 10.19 39.33 -8.02
N THR A 238 9.26 38.37 -7.95
CA THR A 238 8.54 37.94 -9.17
C THR A 238 7.55 38.99 -9.63
N LEU A 239 6.94 39.75 -8.72
CA LEU A 239 6.10 40.88 -9.07
C LEU A 239 6.88 41.93 -9.88
N ASP A 240 8.07 42.33 -9.40
CA ASP A 240 8.94 43.29 -10.09
C ASP A 240 9.39 42.76 -11.46
N ILE A 241 9.79 41.50 -11.54
CA ILE A 241 10.24 40.92 -12.82
C ILE A 241 9.09 40.89 -13.83
N VAL A 242 7.91 40.41 -13.42
CA VAL A 242 6.75 40.27 -14.31
C VAL A 242 6.24 41.64 -14.78
N SER A 243 6.32 42.67 -13.95
CA SER A 243 5.86 44.01 -14.34
C SER A 243 6.65 44.63 -15.49
N ASN A 244 7.88 44.16 -15.75
CA ASN A 244 8.71 44.67 -16.85
C ASN A 244 8.24 44.22 -18.25
N PHE A 245 7.40 43.20 -18.36
CA PHE A 245 6.97 42.66 -19.65
C PHE A 245 5.49 42.26 -19.71
N ILE A 246 4.67 42.55 -18.69
CA ILE A 246 3.22 42.37 -18.79
C ILE A 246 2.60 43.50 -19.64
N SER A 247 1.62 43.16 -20.46
CA SER A 247 0.81 44.15 -21.18
C SER A 247 -0.03 45.00 -20.20
N PRO A 248 -0.24 46.31 -20.45
CA PRO A 248 -1.16 47.12 -19.67
C PRO A 248 -2.56 46.52 -19.56
N GLU A 249 -3.06 45.83 -20.59
CA GLU A 249 -4.36 45.12 -20.56
C GLU A 249 -4.18 43.60 -20.41
N GLY A 250 -3.08 43.20 -19.77
CA GLY A 250 -2.77 41.81 -19.45
C GLY A 250 -3.36 41.39 -18.10
N LYS A 251 -3.27 40.09 -17.82
CA LYS A 251 -3.72 39.50 -16.56
C LYS A 251 -2.59 38.71 -15.88
N VAL A 252 -2.46 38.85 -14.56
CA VAL A 252 -1.46 38.13 -13.75
C VAL A 252 -2.15 37.33 -12.65
N ALA A 253 -2.05 36.01 -12.71
CA ALA A 253 -2.56 35.11 -11.68
C ALA A 253 -1.47 34.71 -10.68
N PHE A 254 -1.74 34.88 -9.39
CA PHE A 254 -0.85 34.45 -8.30
C PHE A 254 -1.38 33.19 -7.63
N LEU A 255 -0.57 32.13 -7.61
CA LEU A 255 -0.97 30.83 -7.05
C LEU A 255 -0.71 30.69 -5.54
N TYR A 256 0.20 31.50 -5.00
CA TYR A 256 0.54 31.50 -3.58
C TYR A 256 0.18 32.84 -2.92
N PRO A 257 0.12 32.89 -1.58
CA PRO A 257 0.19 34.16 -0.88
C PRO A 257 1.48 34.89 -1.29
N ILE A 258 1.37 36.20 -1.51
CA ILE A 258 2.51 37.04 -1.85
C ILE A 258 3.44 37.09 -0.63
N LYS A 259 4.70 36.72 -0.87
CA LYS A 259 5.77 36.72 0.15
C LYS A 259 6.54 38.03 0.06
N MET A 260 6.49 38.81 1.13
CA MET A 260 7.22 40.08 1.28
C MET A 260 8.61 39.85 1.87
N GLY A 261 9.65 40.47 1.33
CA GLY A 261 11.02 40.36 1.84
C GLY A 261 11.78 39.08 1.43
N THR A 262 12.66 38.59 2.31
CA THR A 262 13.66 37.54 1.98
C THR A 262 13.04 36.16 1.77
N THR A 263 13.60 35.36 0.87
CA THR A 263 13.17 33.98 0.56
C THR A 263 13.36 32.96 1.70
N THR A 264 14.08 33.32 2.76
CA THR A 264 14.30 32.46 3.94
C THR A 264 13.22 32.75 4.98
N LEU A 265 12.41 31.74 5.28
CA LEU A 265 11.31 31.82 6.22
C LEU A 265 11.74 31.37 7.62
N THR A 266 11.43 32.17 8.62
CA THR A 266 11.56 31.86 10.04
C THR A 266 10.16 31.73 10.67
N VAL A 267 10.11 31.15 11.88
CA VAL A 267 8.84 30.90 12.61
C VAL A 267 7.99 32.16 12.87
N ASP A 268 8.58 33.35 12.80
CA ASP A 268 7.90 34.63 13.04
C ASP A 268 7.42 35.31 11.74
N ASP A 269 7.68 34.72 10.57
CA ASP A 269 7.43 35.34 9.27
C ASP A 269 6.00 35.14 8.75
N ALA A 270 5.07 34.63 9.57
CA ALA A 270 3.67 34.47 9.17
C ALA A 270 3.04 35.79 8.67
N SER A 271 3.45 36.93 9.25
CA SER A 271 3.00 38.27 8.86
C SER A 271 3.54 38.75 7.51
N LYS A 272 4.53 38.05 6.93
CA LYS A 272 5.11 38.38 5.61
C LYS A 272 4.36 37.73 4.44
N PHE A 273 3.33 36.94 4.71
CA PHE A 273 2.47 36.34 3.70
C PHE A 273 1.15 37.08 3.65
N THR A 274 0.81 37.60 2.46
CA THR A 274 -0.50 38.23 2.24
C THR A 274 -1.27 37.51 1.14
N MET A 275 -2.55 37.29 1.40
CA MET A 275 -3.52 36.88 0.39
C MET A 275 -4.22 38.10 -0.22
N GLU A 276 -3.89 39.31 0.22
CA GLU A 276 -4.35 40.53 -0.43
C GLU A 276 -3.46 40.83 -1.63
N LEU A 277 -4.09 41.20 -2.75
CA LEU A 277 -3.37 41.72 -3.90
C LEU A 277 -2.80 43.12 -3.57
N PRO A 278 -1.72 43.55 -4.24
CA PRO A 278 -1.16 44.88 -4.03
C PRO A 278 -2.21 45.97 -4.20
N LYS A 279 -2.25 46.91 -3.26
CA LYS A 279 -3.04 48.14 -3.40
C LYS A 279 -2.44 48.97 -4.54
N ASP A 280 -3.29 49.65 -5.31
CA ASP A 280 -2.87 50.48 -6.45
C ASP A 280 -2.04 49.73 -7.50
N ASN A 281 -2.32 48.43 -7.70
CA ASN A 281 -1.63 47.52 -8.63
C ASN A 281 -0.13 47.29 -8.38
N GLY A 282 0.46 47.83 -7.31
CA GLY A 282 1.87 47.61 -6.96
C GLY A 282 2.81 48.03 -8.10
N PRO A 283 3.73 47.17 -8.57
CA PRO A 283 4.65 47.51 -9.66
C PRO A 283 4.02 47.38 -11.07
N PHE A 284 2.78 46.88 -11.18
CA PHE A 284 2.12 46.63 -12.46
C PHE A 284 1.42 47.88 -13.01
N PRO A 285 1.22 47.98 -14.34
CA PRO A 285 0.39 49.04 -14.92
C PRO A 285 -1.01 49.11 -14.29
N GLU A 286 -1.59 50.32 -14.19
CA GLU A 286 -2.90 50.55 -13.55
C GLU A 286 -4.04 49.73 -14.17
N THR A 287 -3.96 49.44 -15.47
CA THR A 287 -4.98 48.70 -16.22
C THR A 287 -4.79 47.18 -16.18
N THR A 288 -3.69 46.69 -15.61
CA THR A 288 -3.39 45.25 -15.53
C THR A 288 -4.31 44.60 -14.51
N GLU A 289 -4.91 43.47 -14.87
CA GLU A 289 -5.77 42.74 -13.95
C GLU A 289 -4.95 41.78 -13.10
N LEU A 290 -5.00 41.93 -11.78
CA LEU A 290 -4.35 41.03 -10.84
C LEU A 290 -5.37 40.04 -10.29
N VAL A 291 -5.04 38.76 -10.36
CA VAL A 291 -5.93 37.65 -10.00
C VAL A 291 -5.31 36.82 -8.88
N GLY A 292 -5.91 36.88 -7.69
CA GLY A 292 -5.50 36.04 -6.56
C GLY A 292 -6.19 34.68 -6.62
N VAL A 293 -5.48 33.63 -7.05
CA VAL A 293 -6.10 32.31 -7.22
C VAL A 293 -6.33 31.67 -5.85
N ARG A 294 -7.59 31.32 -5.57
CA ARG A 294 -7.99 30.59 -4.36
C ARG A 294 -8.57 29.24 -4.76
N THR A 295 -7.68 28.28 -5.03
CA THR A 295 -8.06 26.98 -5.59
C THR A 295 -9.19 26.30 -4.83
N PHE A 296 -9.23 26.39 -3.50
CA PHE A 296 -10.28 25.77 -2.67
C PHE A 296 -11.71 26.27 -2.98
N LEU A 297 -11.85 27.41 -3.66
CA LEU A 297 -13.13 27.98 -4.07
C LEU A 297 -13.66 27.40 -5.40
N TYR A 298 -12.90 26.53 -6.10
CA TYR A 298 -13.35 25.96 -7.38
C TYR A 298 -14.68 25.19 -7.28
N LEU A 299 -15.02 24.67 -6.09
CA LEU A 299 -16.29 24.00 -5.84
C LEU A 299 -17.50 24.95 -5.78
N GLN A 300 -17.28 26.26 -5.75
CA GLN A 300 -18.36 27.26 -5.88
C GLN A 300 -18.87 27.35 -7.32
N ASP A 301 -18.04 26.98 -8.29
CA ASP A 301 -18.47 26.77 -9.66
C ASP A 301 -19.14 25.39 -9.76
N GLU A 302 -20.44 25.39 -10.07
CA GLU A 302 -21.24 24.16 -10.12
C GLU A 302 -20.74 23.21 -11.22
N TYR A 303 -20.29 23.75 -12.35
CA TYR A 303 -19.76 22.93 -13.44
C TYR A 303 -18.46 22.24 -13.01
N LEU A 304 -17.51 22.97 -12.40
CA LEU A 304 -16.26 22.36 -11.95
C LEU A 304 -16.47 21.35 -10.81
N LYS A 305 -17.36 21.66 -9.86
CA LYS A 305 -17.77 20.74 -8.80
C LYS A 305 -18.31 19.41 -9.35
N LEU A 306 -19.09 19.47 -10.42
CA LEU A 306 -19.74 18.29 -11.01
C LEU A 306 -18.88 17.56 -12.04
N HIS A 307 -17.96 18.24 -12.72
CA HIS A 307 -17.29 17.66 -13.90
C HIS A 307 -15.77 17.55 -13.80
N LEU A 308 -15.07 18.45 -13.08
CA LEU A 308 -13.61 18.55 -13.17
C LEU A 308 -12.90 17.27 -12.71
N MET A 309 -13.15 16.83 -11.48
CA MET A 309 -12.55 15.60 -10.94
C MET A 309 -13.35 14.35 -11.33
N ARG A 310 -14.66 14.48 -11.57
CA ARG A 310 -15.53 13.33 -11.84
C ARG A 310 -15.39 12.79 -13.26
N GLN A 311 -15.12 13.66 -14.24
CA GLN A 311 -15.20 13.32 -15.66
C GLN A 311 -14.00 13.84 -16.46
N ILE A 312 -13.65 15.13 -16.31
CA ILE A 312 -12.61 15.78 -17.12
C ILE A 312 -11.25 15.14 -16.82
N LEU A 313 -10.81 15.15 -15.55
CA LEU A 313 -9.52 14.56 -15.19
C LEU A 313 -9.41 13.07 -15.56
N PRO A 314 -10.37 12.18 -15.21
CA PRO A 314 -10.33 10.79 -15.65
C PRO A 314 -10.20 10.61 -17.17
N SER A 315 -10.90 11.43 -17.95
CA SER A 315 -10.83 11.38 -19.43
C SER A 315 -9.45 11.79 -19.94
N LEU A 316 -8.88 12.87 -19.38
CA LEU A 316 -7.54 13.33 -19.74
C LEU A 316 -6.44 12.33 -19.37
N LEU A 317 -6.57 11.65 -18.23
CA LEU A 317 -5.64 10.60 -17.81
C LEU A 317 -5.75 9.37 -18.70
N THR A 318 -6.96 8.94 -19.03
CA THR A 318 -7.21 7.78 -19.90
C THR A 318 -6.67 8.02 -21.30
N ALA A 319 -6.82 9.23 -21.83
CA ALA A 319 -6.28 9.63 -23.13
C ALA A 319 -4.76 9.89 -23.11
N GLY A 320 -4.11 9.90 -21.93
CA GLY A 320 -2.70 10.22 -21.79
C GLY A 320 -2.34 11.69 -22.10
N ILE A 321 -3.34 12.57 -22.15
CA ILE A 321 -3.19 14.01 -22.41
C ILE A 321 -2.55 14.69 -21.22
N ILE A 322 -3.00 14.33 -20.01
CA ILE A 322 -2.37 14.76 -18.76
C ILE A 322 -1.53 13.63 -18.22
N LYS A 323 -0.27 13.95 -17.92
CA LYS A 323 0.70 13.04 -17.28
C LYS A 323 0.94 13.48 -15.84
N PRO A 324 1.08 12.53 -14.91
CA PRO A 324 1.44 12.83 -13.51
C PRO A 324 2.81 13.52 -13.44
N ASN A 325 3.03 14.31 -12.39
CA ASN A 325 4.36 14.86 -12.15
C ASN A 325 5.35 13.73 -11.79
N ARG A 326 6.65 13.98 -12.04
CA ARG A 326 7.71 13.15 -11.45
C ARG A 326 7.61 13.18 -9.92
N LEU A 327 7.94 12.08 -9.26
CA LEU A 327 7.74 11.93 -7.82
C LEU A 327 9.00 11.53 -7.07
N ARG A 328 9.12 12.04 -5.85
CA ARG A 328 10.07 11.62 -4.82
C ARG A 328 9.31 10.77 -3.80
N LEU A 329 9.45 9.45 -3.90
CA LEU A 329 8.77 8.53 -2.99
C LEU A 329 9.51 8.40 -1.65
N LEU A 330 8.77 8.54 -0.56
CA LEU A 330 9.21 8.31 0.81
C LEU A 330 8.47 7.08 1.36
N ASP A 331 9.13 5.93 1.35
CA ASP A 331 8.58 4.63 1.75
C ASP A 331 9.38 3.90 2.84
N GLN A 332 10.47 4.52 3.31
CA GLN A 332 11.34 4.00 4.37
C GLN A 332 11.07 4.71 5.71
N GLY A 333 11.27 4.00 6.82
CA GLY A 333 11.00 4.50 8.17
C GLY A 333 9.52 4.47 8.56
N SER A 334 9.19 4.99 9.74
CA SER A 334 7.83 5.12 10.25
C SER A 334 7.00 6.14 9.47
N PHE A 335 5.67 6.15 9.65
CA PHE A 335 4.80 7.12 9.00
C PHE A 335 5.24 8.56 9.27
N LYS A 336 5.45 8.87 10.56
CA LYS A 336 5.86 10.19 11.02
C LYS A 336 7.21 10.59 10.43
N GLU A 337 8.20 9.70 10.47
CA GLU A 337 9.53 9.98 9.91
C GLU A 337 9.48 10.29 8.41
N ARG A 338 8.63 9.60 7.63
CA ARG A 338 8.44 9.91 6.19
C ARG A 338 7.89 11.33 6.01
N VAL A 339 6.92 11.73 6.82
CA VAL A 339 6.36 13.09 6.75
C VAL A 339 7.39 14.13 7.21
N GLU A 340 8.16 13.86 8.26
CA GLU A 340 9.25 14.72 8.73
C GLU A 340 10.31 14.94 7.63
N VAL A 341 10.79 13.87 7.01
CA VAL A 341 11.73 13.94 5.88
C VAL A 341 11.14 14.75 4.73
N GLY A 342 9.87 14.53 4.40
CA GLY A 342 9.21 15.26 3.33
C GLY A 342 9.08 16.76 3.59
N LEU A 343 8.72 17.16 4.82
CA LEU A 343 8.69 18.55 5.24
C LEU A 343 10.10 19.17 5.19
N ASP A 344 11.13 18.44 5.64
CA ASP A 344 12.51 18.92 5.59
C ASP A 344 13.03 19.12 4.18
N LEU A 345 12.67 18.25 3.24
CA LEU A 345 13.01 18.42 1.83
C LEU A 345 12.41 19.71 1.25
N LEU A 346 11.16 20.03 1.62
CA LEU A 346 10.48 21.25 1.21
C LEU A 346 11.08 22.50 1.87
N ARG A 347 11.30 22.46 3.20
CA ARG A 347 11.93 23.55 3.96
C ARG A 347 13.28 23.96 3.39
N ASN A 348 14.08 22.97 3.01
CA ASN A 348 15.45 23.18 2.54
C ASN A 348 15.57 23.34 1.02
N ASN A 349 14.45 23.55 0.31
CA ASN A 349 14.39 23.70 -1.15
C ASN A 349 15.15 22.58 -1.91
N LYS A 350 15.06 21.34 -1.40
CA LYS A 350 15.74 20.17 -1.99
C LYS A 350 14.94 19.46 -3.08
N ILE A 351 13.72 19.95 -3.34
CA ILE A 351 12.81 19.42 -4.35
C ILE A 351 12.85 20.32 -5.58
N SER A 352 12.96 19.71 -6.77
CA SER A 352 13.10 20.44 -8.03
C SER A 352 12.53 19.62 -9.18
N GLY A 353 11.39 20.05 -9.74
CA GLY A 353 10.72 19.37 -10.85
C GLY A 353 10.02 18.06 -10.48
N GLU A 354 9.89 17.76 -9.19
CA GLU A 354 9.25 16.55 -8.66
C GLU A 354 8.33 16.88 -7.47
N LYS A 355 7.43 15.97 -7.14
CA LYS A 355 6.51 16.08 -6.00
C LYS A 355 6.84 15.06 -4.91
N VAL A 356 6.81 15.47 -3.64
CA VAL A 356 7.09 14.58 -2.51
C VAL A 356 5.87 13.72 -2.24
N VAL A 357 6.00 12.41 -2.35
CA VAL A 357 4.94 11.43 -2.12
C VAL A 357 5.33 10.55 -0.94
N VAL A 358 4.44 10.45 0.05
CA VAL A 358 4.57 9.62 1.23
C VAL A 358 3.74 8.36 1.06
N LYS A 359 4.37 7.20 1.19
CA LYS A 359 3.65 5.93 1.32
C LYS A 359 3.02 5.86 2.70
N ILE A 360 1.71 5.71 2.77
CA ILE A 360 0.98 5.54 4.04
C ILE A 360 1.20 4.09 4.48
N PRO A 361 1.67 3.84 5.71
CA PRO A 361 1.90 2.48 6.15
C PRO A 361 0.58 1.73 6.22
N TYR A 362 0.65 0.49 5.75
CA TYR A 362 -0.45 -0.42 5.86
C TYR A 362 -0.54 -0.90 7.32
N VAL A 363 -1.54 -0.44 8.07
CA VAL A 363 -1.98 -1.11 9.29
C VAL A 363 -3.18 -1.99 8.91
N TRP A 364 -3.00 -3.30 9.00
CA TRP A 364 -4.11 -4.26 8.90
C TRP A 364 -5.07 -3.98 10.06
N ASN A 365 -6.18 -3.29 9.76
CA ASN A 365 -7.36 -3.31 10.62
C ASN A 365 -8.18 -4.54 10.23
N LEU A 366 -8.38 -5.45 11.20
CA LEU A 366 -9.14 -6.70 11.06
C LEU A 366 -10.62 -6.52 10.64
N GLU A 367 -11.06 -5.28 10.39
CA GLU A 367 -12.39 -4.90 9.89
C GLU A 367 -12.43 -4.66 8.36
N ASP A 368 -11.28 -4.59 7.67
CA ASP A 368 -11.17 -4.26 6.23
C ASP A 368 -11.56 -5.39 5.26
N ALA A 369 -12.01 -6.54 5.76
CA ALA A 369 -12.29 -7.72 4.95
C ALA A 369 -13.50 -7.61 4.00
N SER A 370 -14.20 -6.47 3.99
CA SER A 370 -15.32 -6.22 3.07
C SER A 370 -14.90 -5.82 1.65
N ILE A 371 -13.60 -5.68 1.37
CA ILE A 371 -13.08 -5.14 0.09
C ILE A 371 -12.69 -6.25 -0.92
N ILE A 372 -12.85 -7.54 -0.61
CA ILE A 372 -12.31 -8.64 -1.46
C ILE A 372 -13.29 -9.16 -2.52
N SER A 373 -14.56 -8.73 -2.54
CA SER A 373 -15.56 -9.22 -3.49
C SER A 373 -15.92 -8.18 -4.56
N SER A 374 -15.21 -8.17 -5.70
CA SER A 374 -15.78 -7.82 -7.02
C SER A 374 -14.79 -8.13 -8.18
N PRO A 375 -15.28 -8.42 -9.40
CA PRO A 375 -14.53 -9.13 -10.44
C PRO A 375 -14.07 -8.26 -11.63
N GLY A 376 -12.92 -8.64 -12.19
CA GLY A 376 -12.64 -8.56 -13.63
C GLY A 376 -11.77 -7.41 -14.15
N PHE A 377 -10.63 -7.75 -14.74
CA PHE A 377 -10.17 -7.19 -16.03
C PHE A 377 -9.32 -8.26 -16.78
N PRO A 378 -9.49 -8.42 -18.11
CA PRO A 378 -8.76 -9.39 -18.91
C PRO A 378 -7.48 -8.77 -19.48
N ILE A 379 -6.39 -9.53 -19.54
CA ILE A 379 -5.26 -9.20 -20.43
C ILE A 379 -4.82 -10.46 -21.18
N THR A 380 -4.74 -10.25 -22.49
CA THR A 380 -4.44 -11.10 -23.63
C THR A 380 -3.12 -11.88 -23.53
N SER A 381 -3.14 -13.16 -23.93
CA SER A 381 -1.94 -13.92 -24.30
C SER A 381 -1.63 -13.79 -25.81
N PRO A 382 -0.38 -14.00 -26.26
CA PRO A 382 -0.02 -13.88 -27.67
C PRO A 382 -0.63 -15.01 -28.52
N GLU A 383 -0.82 -14.69 -29.80
CA GLU A 383 -1.57 -15.41 -30.83
C GLU A 383 -1.21 -16.90 -31.02
N THR A 384 -2.25 -17.73 -31.27
CA THR A 384 -2.33 -18.65 -32.42
C THR A 384 -3.81 -18.95 -32.76
N VAL A 385 -4.15 -18.94 -34.05
CA VAL A 385 -5.47 -19.11 -34.69
C VAL A 385 -5.42 -20.41 -35.55
N PRO A 386 -6.51 -21.05 -36.07
CA PRO A 386 -7.97 -20.98 -35.83
C PRO A 386 -8.64 -22.34 -35.50
N LEU A 387 -9.89 -22.33 -35.01
CA LEU A 387 -10.87 -23.36 -35.43
C LEU A 387 -12.31 -22.82 -35.49
N LYS A 388 -13.03 -23.26 -36.52
CA LYS A 388 -14.29 -22.74 -37.08
C LYS A 388 -15.54 -23.41 -36.48
N LEU A 389 -16.63 -22.61 -36.44
CA LEU A 389 -18.08 -22.97 -36.51
C LEU A 389 -18.72 -23.56 -35.21
N ARG A 390 -19.96 -23.25 -34.76
CA ARG A 390 -21.23 -22.86 -35.43
C ARG A 390 -22.13 -21.98 -34.54
N HIS A 391 -23.10 -21.35 -35.21
CA HIS A 391 -24.22 -20.56 -34.70
C HIS A 391 -25.16 -21.32 -33.75
N GLY A 392 -25.79 -20.59 -32.82
CA GLY A 392 -26.94 -21.05 -32.03
C GLY A 392 -27.47 -19.96 -31.10
N VAL A 393 -28.37 -19.12 -31.62
CA VAL A 393 -29.16 -18.16 -30.84
C VAL A 393 -30.19 -18.91 -30.00
N HIS A 394 -30.19 -18.73 -28.68
CA HIS A 394 -31.37 -18.97 -27.86
C HIS A 394 -31.57 -17.85 -26.83
N MET A 395 -32.58 -17.02 -27.10
CA MET A 395 -33.38 -16.31 -26.08
C MET A 395 -34.09 -17.31 -25.16
N ILE A 396 -34.59 -16.78 -24.02
CA ILE A 396 -35.60 -17.30 -23.05
C ILE A 396 -34.95 -17.42 -21.65
N LYS A 397 -35.47 -16.92 -20.53
CA LYS A 397 -36.70 -16.18 -20.17
C LYS A 397 -36.43 -15.51 -18.81
N ARG A 398 -37.05 -14.35 -18.57
CA ARG A 398 -37.37 -13.87 -17.21
C ARG A 398 -38.16 -14.96 -16.48
N VAL A 399 -37.70 -15.36 -15.30
CA VAL A 399 -38.51 -16.07 -14.31
C VAL A 399 -38.60 -15.16 -13.09
N GLU A 400 -39.77 -14.57 -12.91
CA GLU A 400 -40.24 -14.12 -11.60
C GLU A 400 -40.59 -15.35 -10.76
N ASN A 401 -40.10 -15.39 -9.54
CA ASN A 401 -40.67 -16.07 -8.37
C ASN A 401 -39.99 -15.39 -7.16
N SER A 402 -40.57 -14.37 -6.52
CA SER A 402 -41.69 -14.41 -5.57
C SER A 402 -41.53 -15.49 -4.49
N GLY A 403 -41.23 -15.03 -3.27
CA GLY A 403 -41.42 -15.78 -2.03
C GLY A 403 -40.14 -16.37 -1.43
N PHE A 404 -39.40 -15.57 -0.66
CA PHE A 404 -38.78 -15.94 0.64
C PHE A 404 -38.15 -14.66 1.24
N LEU A 405 -38.98 -13.66 1.49
CA LEU A 405 -38.76 -12.62 2.51
C LEU A 405 -39.82 -12.84 3.59
N SER A 406 -39.74 -14.01 4.23
CA SER A 406 -40.48 -14.36 5.43
C SER A 406 -39.71 -15.50 6.08
N ASP A 407 -39.36 -15.29 7.34
CA ASP A 407 -38.47 -16.09 8.20
C ASP A 407 -36.98 -15.76 8.04
N LEU A 408 -36.56 -14.62 8.61
CA LEU A 408 -35.17 -14.48 9.07
C LEU A 408 -34.93 -15.63 10.07
N PRO A 409 -34.06 -16.60 9.78
CA PRO A 409 -33.70 -17.62 10.75
C PRO A 409 -33.15 -16.88 11.96
N THR A 410 -33.57 -17.27 13.17
CA THR A 410 -32.88 -16.92 14.42
C THR A 410 -31.37 -16.96 14.17
N MET A 411 -30.68 -15.82 14.31
CA MET A 411 -29.23 -15.75 14.09
C MET A 411 -28.55 -16.80 14.99
N SER A 412 -28.17 -17.94 14.43
CA SER A 412 -27.50 -19.00 15.16
C SER A 412 -26.18 -18.45 15.66
N THR A 413 -25.89 -18.59 16.95
CA THR A 413 -24.56 -18.31 17.49
C THR A 413 -23.73 -19.57 17.51
N HIS A 414 -22.41 -19.41 17.61
CA HIS A 414 -21.49 -20.50 17.84
C HIS A 414 -20.35 -20.05 18.76
N THR A 415 -19.56 -21.02 19.23
CA THR A 415 -18.48 -20.81 20.17
C THR A 415 -17.19 -20.40 19.46
N ALA A 416 -16.57 -19.33 19.96
CA ALA A 416 -15.22 -18.91 19.58
C ALA A 416 -14.34 -18.77 20.82
N ILE A 417 -13.03 -18.99 20.66
CA ILE A 417 -12.05 -18.65 21.70
C ILE A 417 -11.41 -17.33 21.35
N ALA A 418 -11.58 -16.36 22.24
CA ALA A 418 -11.09 -15.00 22.05
C ALA A 418 -10.24 -14.56 23.23
N ILE A 419 -9.24 -13.74 22.94
CA ILE A 419 -8.57 -12.93 23.95
C ILE A 419 -9.59 -11.90 24.41
N VAL A 420 -9.93 -11.87 25.70
CA VAL A 420 -10.92 -10.93 26.26
C VAL A 420 -10.25 -9.73 26.92
N GLN A 421 -8.98 -9.87 27.30
CA GLN A 421 -8.06 -8.81 27.72
C GLN A 421 -6.63 -9.38 27.67
N PRO A 422 -5.56 -8.55 27.76
CA PRO A 422 -4.19 -9.04 27.75
C PRO A 422 -3.97 -10.19 28.75
N GLY A 423 -3.40 -11.29 28.27
CA GLY A 423 -3.11 -12.51 29.02
C GLY A 423 -4.30 -13.44 29.29
N ILE A 424 -5.54 -13.03 28.97
CA ILE A 424 -6.76 -13.80 29.30
C ILE A 424 -7.53 -14.15 28.03
N ILE A 425 -7.81 -15.44 27.87
CA ILE A 425 -8.72 -15.95 26.84
C ILE A 425 -10.00 -16.47 27.48
N ASP A 426 -11.11 -16.38 26.75
CA ASP A 426 -12.37 -16.98 27.15
C ASP A 426 -13.15 -17.54 25.95
N ALA A 427 -14.08 -18.45 26.25
CA ALA A 427 -15.06 -18.92 25.28
C ALA A 427 -16.19 -17.89 25.19
N ILE A 428 -16.41 -17.37 23.98
CA ILE A 428 -17.47 -16.39 23.71
C ILE A 428 -18.47 -16.97 22.71
N GLN A 429 -19.71 -16.49 22.79
CA GLN A 429 -20.73 -16.75 21.77
C GLN A 429 -20.72 -15.62 20.75
N ILE A 430 -20.63 -15.98 19.47
CA ILE A 430 -20.65 -15.01 18.37
C ILE A 430 -21.68 -15.42 17.30
N PRO A 431 -22.24 -14.47 16.53
CA PRO A 431 -23.12 -14.80 15.42
C PRO A 431 -22.39 -15.62 14.35
N THR A 432 -23.02 -16.68 13.86
CA THR A 432 -22.56 -17.41 12.68
C THR A 432 -22.77 -16.55 11.43
N GLY A 433 -21.68 -16.22 10.74
CA GLY A 433 -21.73 -15.39 9.55
C GLY A 433 -22.34 -16.09 8.34
N VAL A 434 -22.89 -15.31 7.40
CA VAL A 434 -23.33 -15.78 6.07
C VAL A 434 -22.27 -15.42 5.03
N PRO A 435 -21.83 -16.34 4.16
CA PRO A 435 -20.81 -16.05 3.16
C PRO A 435 -21.36 -15.13 2.06
N GLY A 436 -20.60 -14.08 1.73
CA GLY A 436 -20.85 -13.19 0.60
C GLY A 436 -20.25 -13.69 -0.72
N GLU A 437 -20.20 -12.83 -1.74
CA GLU A 437 -19.60 -13.18 -3.04
C GLU A 437 -18.13 -13.58 -2.90
N GLY A 438 -17.76 -14.71 -3.50
CA GLY A 438 -16.41 -15.27 -3.41
C GLY A 438 -16.03 -15.81 -2.03
N GLU A 439 -16.98 -15.97 -1.10
CA GLU A 439 -16.75 -16.50 0.24
C GLU A 439 -17.38 -17.88 0.46
N ILE A 440 -16.88 -18.62 1.44
CA ILE A 440 -17.49 -19.85 1.96
C ILE A 440 -17.73 -19.73 3.46
N LEU A 441 -18.77 -20.40 3.97
CA LEU A 441 -18.87 -20.71 5.39
C LEU A 441 -18.21 -22.05 5.61
N LEU A 442 -17.21 -22.07 6.48
CA LEU A 442 -16.49 -23.27 6.85
C LEU A 442 -16.91 -23.74 8.24
N LYS A 443 -17.34 -25.01 8.35
CA LYS A 443 -17.46 -25.67 9.65
C LYS A 443 -16.08 -26.18 10.06
N ALA A 444 -15.49 -25.54 11.06
CA ALA A 444 -14.15 -25.85 11.54
C ALA A 444 -14.10 -27.23 12.20
N GLY A 445 -13.13 -28.05 11.81
CA GLY A 445 -12.79 -29.30 12.50
C GLY A 445 -11.56 -29.12 13.39
N TYR A 446 -10.50 -28.52 12.85
CA TYR A 446 -9.24 -28.31 13.57
C TYR A 446 -8.63 -26.96 13.20
N SER A 447 -8.04 -26.31 14.19
CA SER A 447 -7.25 -25.09 14.06
C SER A 447 -5.84 -25.35 14.58
N SER A 448 -4.87 -24.52 14.25
CA SER A 448 -3.50 -24.67 14.73
C SER A 448 -2.93 -23.38 15.31
N MET A 449 -1.94 -23.53 16.19
CA MET A 449 -1.35 -22.43 16.95
C MET A 449 0.13 -22.27 16.61
N ILE A 450 0.60 -21.02 16.70
CA ILE A 450 1.98 -20.58 16.50
C ILE A 450 2.42 -19.66 17.65
N ALA A 451 3.72 -19.44 17.77
CA ALA A 451 4.27 -18.50 18.75
C ALA A 451 3.65 -17.09 18.65
N PHE A 452 3.19 -16.69 17.47
CA PHE A 452 2.51 -15.40 17.31
C PHE A 452 1.19 -15.31 18.11
N ASP A 453 0.47 -16.43 18.31
CA ASP A 453 -0.75 -16.44 19.13
C ASP A 453 -0.44 -16.09 20.60
N THR A 454 0.74 -16.45 21.11
CA THR A 454 1.16 -16.03 22.46
C THR A 454 1.51 -14.55 22.51
N TYR A 455 2.08 -13.99 21.43
CA TYR A 455 2.35 -12.54 21.36
C TYR A 455 1.06 -11.73 21.34
N MET A 456 0.06 -12.19 20.58
CA MET A 456 -1.27 -11.57 20.59
C MET A 456 -1.92 -11.65 21.97
N THR A 457 -1.92 -12.85 22.56
CA THR A 457 -2.59 -13.09 23.83
C THR A 457 -1.92 -12.30 24.95
N ASP A 458 -0.60 -12.43 25.09
CA ASP A 458 0.11 -11.99 26.29
C ASP A 458 0.64 -10.56 26.17
N LEU A 459 1.08 -10.13 24.98
CA LEU A 459 1.69 -8.82 24.77
C LEU A 459 0.71 -7.79 24.18
N GLY A 460 -0.53 -8.20 23.85
CA GLY A 460 -1.46 -7.40 23.06
C GLY A 460 -0.94 -7.10 21.65
N TYR A 461 0.06 -7.84 21.17
CA TYR A 461 0.73 -7.56 19.91
C TYR A 461 -0.22 -7.81 18.75
N ALA A 462 -0.41 -6.82 17.88
CA ALA A 462 -1.40 -6.87 16.80
C ALA A 462 -2.87 -7.11 17.27
N VAL A 463 -3.19 -6.71 18.51
CA VAL A 463 -4.55 -6.73 19.05
C VAL A 463 -5.01 -5.30 19.31
N ASN A 464 -5.88 -4.78 18.45
CA ASN A 464 -6.35 -3.39 18.53
C ASN A 464 -7.63 -3.24 19.39
N LYS A 465 -8.36 -4.34 19.60
CA LYS A 465 -9.66 -4.36 20.30
C LYS A 465 -9.93 -5.73 20.90
N TYR A 466 -10.53 -5.74 22.08
CA TYR A 466 -11.04 -6.93 22.73
C TYR A 466 -12.58 -7.00 22.65
N PRO A 467 -13.19 -8.19 22.56
CA PRO A 467 -12.53 -9.49 22.41
C PRO A 467 -11.94 -9.72 21.00
N ALA A 468 -10.82 -10.43 20.91
CA ALA A 468 -10.13 -10.77 19.66
C ALA A 468 -10.01 -12.29 19.48
N ILE A 469 -10.63 -12.84 18.42
CA ILE A 469 -10.64 -14.28 18.16
C ILE A 469 -9.25 -14.76 17.71
N LEU A 470 -8.81 -15.90 18.24
CA LEU A 470 -7.52 -16.52 17.94
C LEU A 470 -7.52 -17.39 16.67
N GLY A 471 -6.34 -17.76 16.19
CA GLY A 471 -6.15 -18.78 15.17
C GLY A 471 -5.97 -18.22 13.76
N PHE A 472 -4.82 -18.52 13.18
CA PHE A 472 -4.43 -18.14 11.82
C PHE A 472 -4.62 -19.24 10.78
N ASN A 473 -5.07 -20.42 11.21
CA ASN A 473 -5.28 -21.57 10.34
C ASN A 473 -6.52 -22.31 10.77
N VAL A 474 -7.23 -22.87 9.81
CA VAL A 474 -8.31 -23.82 10.08
C VAL A 474 -8.42 -24.81 8.95
N SER A 475 -8.84 -26.02 9.31
CA SER A 475 -9.29 -27.03 8.37
C SER A 475 -10.71 -27.45 8.76
N GLY A 476 -11.54 -27.71 7.76
CA GLY A 476 -12.94 -28.02 7.99
C GLY A 476 -13.65 -28.51 6.75
N THR A 477 -14.97 -28.54 6.84
CA THR A 477 -15.87 -28.89 5.73
C THR A 477 -16.70 -27.68 5.32
N VAL A 478 -16.82 -27.42 4.02
CA VAL A 478 -17.65 -26.34 3.47
C VAL A 478 -19.10 -26.56 3.92
N ALA A 479 -19.65 -25.63 4.69
CA ALA A 479 -21.00 -25.67 5.21
C ALA A 479 -21.98 -24.85 4.36
N GLN A 480 -21.49 -23.80 3.70
CA GLN A 480 -22.27 -22.97 2.78
C GLN A 480 -21.34 -22.32 1.75
N LEU A 481 -21.85 -22.13 0.53
CA LEU A 481 -21.18 -21.40 -0.56
C LEU A 481 -21.82 -20.03 -0.73
N GLY A 482 -21.01 -18.99 -0.85
CA GLY A 482 -21.45 -17.68 -1.32
C GLY A 482 -21.48 -17.61 -2.86
N PRO A 483 -22.10 -16.58 -3.44
CA PRO A 483 -22.15 -16.38 -4.89
C PRO A 483 -20.74 -16.37 -5.54
N GLY A 484 -20.59 -16.94 -6.73
CA GLY A 484 -19.32 -16.93 -7.48
C GLY A 484 -18.26 -17.94 -7.00
N VAL A 485 -18.60 -18.81 -6.04
CA VAL A 485 -17.77 -19.96 -5.66
C VAL A 485 -18.26 -21.20 -6.41
N ASP A 486 -17.70 -21.43 -7.60
CA ASP A 486 -18.19 -22.47 -8.52
C ASP A 486 -17.33 -23.74 -8.51
N ASP A 487 -16.18 -23.73 -7.83
CA ASP A 487 -15.19 -24.81 -7.83
C ASP A 487 -15.11 -25.61 -6.52
N LEU A 488 -15.97 -25.29 -5.55
CA LEU A 488 -16.16 -26.04 -4.31
C LEU A 488 -17.62 -26.50 -4.16
N ALA A 489 -17.82 -27.58 -3.43
CA ALA A 489 -19.14 -28.11 -3.09
C ALA A 489 -19.37 -28.15 -1.56
N LEU A 490 -20.64 -28.20 -1.13
CA LEU A 490 -20.96 -28.46 0.27
C LEU A 490 -20.36 -29.81 0.70
N GLY A 491 -19.75 -29.82 1.89
CA GLY A 491 -19.03 -30.98 2.42
C GLY A 491 -17.59 -31.11 1.95
N ASP A 492 -17.14 -30.33 0.95
CA ASP A 492 -15.73 -30.34 0.54
C ASP A 492 -14.82 -30.03 1.71
N ARG A 493 -13.71 -30.76 1.77
CA ARG A 493 -12.71 -30.61 2.83
C ARG A 493 -11.69 -29.59 2.39
N VAL A 494 -11.46 -28.57 3.20
CA VAL A 494 -10.52 -27.48 2.89
C VAL A 494 -9.65 -27.13 4.08
N THR A 495 -8.49 -26.54 3.78
CA THR A 495 -7.62 -25.87 4.77
C THR A 495 -7.38 -24.42 4.34
N THR A 496 -7.32 -23.50 5.29
CA THR A 496 -7.35 -22.06 4.99
C THR A 496 -6.38 -21.26 5.86
N PHE A 497 -5.89 -20.15 5.29
CA PHE A 497 -5.13 -19.15 6.02
C PHE A 497 -6.07 -18.06 6.57
N SER A 498 -6.42 -18.20 7.85
CA SER A 498 -7.45 -17.46 8.60
C SER A 498 -6.97 -16.12 9.13
N PHE A 499 -6.46 -15.24 8.25
CA PHE A 499 -5.88 -13.95 8.65
C PHE A 499 -6.80 -12.73 8.47
N VAL A 500 -7.79 -12.82 7.57
CA VAL A 500 -8.44 -11.65 6.94
C VAL A 500 -9.27 -10.79 7.90
N SER A 501 -10.04 -11.39 8.81
CA SER A 501 -10.88 -10.68 9.79
C SER A 501 -11.27 -11.55 10.97
N SER A 502 -11.91 -10.97 11.99
CA SER A 502 -12.42 -11.70 13.15
C SER A 502 -13.36 -12.85 12.76
N ARG A 503 -14.29 -12.65 11.81
CA ARG A 503 -15.19 -13.70 11.29
C ARG A 503 -14.48 -14.80 10.51
N SER A 504 -13.22 -14.58 10.13
CA SER A 504 -12.38 -15.55 9.41
C SER A 504 -11.39 -16.28 10.33
N LYS A 505 -11.31 -15.96 11.63
CA LYS A 505 -10.33 -16.55 12.55
C LYS A 505 -10.58 -18.04 12.78
N GLY A 506 -9.52 -18.83 12.94
CA GLY A 506 -9.61 -20.29 12.98
C GLY A 506 -10.14 -20.89 14.30
N MET A 507 -10.01 -20.19 15.43
CA MET A 507 -10.49 -20.67 16.73
C MET A 507 -11.98 -20.35 16.97
N GLN A 508 -12.82 -20.72 16.02
CA GLN A 508 -14.29 -20.64 16.13
C GLN A 508 -14.95 -21.75 15.32
N GLU A 509 -16.09 -22.25 15.77
CA GLU A 509 -16.78 -23.41 15.17
C GLU A 509 -17.21 -23.18 13.71
N TYR A 510 -17.58 -21.95 13.36
CA TYR A 510 -17.94 -21.57 12.00
C TYR A 510 -17.27 -20.26 11.61
N ASN A 511 -16.49 -20.27 10.54
CA ASN A 511 -15.81 -19.06 10.07
C ASN A 511 -16.07 -18.84 8.58
N VAL A 512 -16.15 -17.57 8.19
CA VAL A 512 -16.32 -17.17 6.80
C VAL A 512 -14.96 -16.88 6.20
N GLN A 513 -14.65 -17.57 5.10
CA GLN A 513 -13.36 -17.51 4.43
C GLN A 513 -13.54 -17.05 3.00
N PRO A 514 -12.73 -16.08 2.52
CA PRO A 514 -12.60 -15.85 1.09
C PRO A 514 -12.11 -17.11 0.38
N ARG A 515 -12.71 -17.45 -0.76
CA ARG A 515 -12.33 -18.61 -1.57
C ARG A 515 -10.83 -18.60 -1.89
N ILE A 516 -10.26 -17.43 -2.16
CA ILE A 516 -8.85 -17.25 -2.53
C ILE A 516 -7.84 -17.71 -1.47
N VAL A 517 -8.24 -17.82 -0.19
CA VAL A 517 -7.36 -18.32 0.88
C VAL A 517 -7.63 -19.79 1.25
N CYS A 518 -8.49 -20.47 0.50
CA CYS A 518 -8.89 -21.84 0.75
C CYS A 518 -8.19 -22.81 -0.20
N ALA A 519 -7.65 -23.91 0.33
CA ALA A 519 -7.14 -25.02 -0.45
C ALA A 519 -8.00 -26.26 -0.21
N LYS A 520 -8.53 -26.85 -1.29
CA LYS A 520 -9.17 -28.17 -1.24
C LYS A 520 -8.12 -29.22 -0.90
N ILE A 521 -8.44 -30.12 0.02
CA ILE A 521 -7.53 -31.18 0.45
C ILE A 521 -8.01 -32.53 -0.08
N PRO A 522 -7.08 -33.46 -0.40
CA PRO A 522 -7.43 -34.81 -0.82
C PRO A 522 -8.05 -35.61 0.32
N ASP A 523 -8.89 -36.59 -0.02
CA ASP A 523 -9.57 -37.42 0.98
C ASP A 523 -8.61 -38.19 1.88
N THR A 524 -7.42 -38.50 1.37
CA THR A 524 -6.36 -39.21 2.10
C THR A 524 -5.68 -38.38 3.19
N LEU A 525 -5.82 -37.05 3.17
CA LEU A 525 -5.19 -36.17 4.16
C LEU A 525 -6.20 -35.83 5.25
N SER A 526 -5.93 -36.13 6.53
CA SER A 526 -6.87 -35.82 7.62
C SER A 526 -7.03 -34.30 7.84
N LEU A 527 -8.16 -33.86 8.40
CA LEU A 527 -8.33 -32.43 8.74
C LEU A 527 -7.28 -31.96 9.76
N SER A 528 -6.98 -32.77 10.78
CA SER A 528 -5.96 -32.43 11.77
C SER A 528 -4.57 -32.23 11.16
N GLU A 529 -4.18 -33.06 10.18
CA GLU A 529 -2.94 -32.85 9.43
C GLU A 529 -3.01 -31.60 8.54
N ALA A 530 -4.15 -31.39 7.87
CA ALA A 530 -4.36 -30.25 6.99
C ALA A 530 -4.29 -28.90 7.73
N ALA A 531 -4.69 -28.84 9.00
CA ALA A 531 -4.58 -27.65 9.85
C ALA A 531 -3.13 -27.18 10.09
N THR A 532 -2.14 -28.03 9.83
CA THR A 532 -0.71 -27.72 10.02
C THR A 532 -0.08 -26.94 8.85
N ILE A 533 -0.82 -26.72 7.77
CA ILE A 533 -0.26 -26.34 6.48
C ILE A 533 -0.27 -24.83 6.21
N PRO A 534 -1.42 -24.13 6.21
CA PRO A 534 -1.61 -22.91 5.42
C PRO A 534 -0.61 -21.79 5.72
N ASP A 535 -0.54 -21.29 6.95
CA ASP A 535 0.31 -20.16 7.33
C ASP A 535 1.79 -20.40 7.06
N ASN A 536 2.32 -21.55 7.48
CA ASN A 536 3.73 -21.87 7.40
C ASN A 536 4.14 -22.28 5.98
N PHE A 537 3.24 -22.92 5.23
CA PHE A 537 3.44 -23.18 3.81
C PHE A 537 3.50 -21.87 3.03
N ILE A 538 2.52 -20.97 3.21
CA ILE A 538 2.48 -19.67 2.53
C ILE A 538 3.71 -18.85 2.92
N ALA A 539 4.07 -18.80 4.21
CA ALA A 539 5.26 -18.09 4.67
C ALA A 539 6.53 -18.59 3.97
N ALA A 540 6.72 -19.91 3.90
CA ALA A 540 7.85 -20.51 3.21
C ALA A 540 7.83 -20.20 1.70
N PHE A 541 6.70 -20.41 1.03
CA PHE A 541 6.56 -20.18 -0.41
C PHE A 541 6.84 -18.72 -0.78
N TYR A 542 6.14 -17.79 -0.13
CA TYR A 542 6.28 -16.36 -0.38
C TYR A 542 7.71 -15.87 -0.07
N THR A 543 8.34 -16.40 0.97
CA THR A 543 9.72 -16.03 1.30
C THR A 543 10.69 -16.49 0.23
N LEU A 544 10.63 -17.76 -0.16
CA LEU A 544 11.56 -18.33 -1.13
C LEU A 544 11.42 -17.68 -2.51
N PHE A 545 10.19 -17.57 -3.01
CA PHE A 545 10.01 -17.20 -4.42
C PHE A 545 9.80 -15.69 -4.65
N ASN A 546 9.27 -14.96 -3.66
CA ASN A 546 9.05 -13.52 -3.81
C ASN A 546 10.09 -12.69 -3.07
N GLN A 547 10.40 -13.03 -1.81
CA GLN A 547 11.31 -12.21 -1.00
C GLN A 547 12.79 -12.47 -1.33
N LEU A 548 13.17 -13.73 -1.49
CA LEU A 548 14.50 -14.13 -1.97
C LEU A 548 14.61 -14.12 -3.50
N ALA A 549 13.49 -13.94 -4.21
CA ALA A 549 13.41 -13.89 -5.67
C ALA A 549 13.97 -15.14 -6.37
N LEU A 550 13.84 -16.32 -5.74
CA LEU A 550 14.15 -17.58 -6.41
C LEU A 550 13.10 -17.84 -7.51
N PRO A 551 13.49 -18.37 -8.69
CA PRO A 551 12.54 -18.65 -9.76
C PRO A 551 11.44 -19.62 -9.31
N VAL A 552 10.18 -19.25 -9.53
CA VAL A 552 9.04 -20.16 -9.33
C VAL A 552 9.08 -21.21 -10.45
N PRO A 553 9.15 -22.52 -10.14
CA PRO A 553 9.02 -23.57 -11.14
C PRO A 553 7.66 -23.51 -11.85
N THR A 554 7.64 -23.78 -13.16
CA THR A 554 6.39 -23.91 -13.93
C THR A 554 5.57 -25.13 -13.52
N ALA A 555 6.20 -26.11 -12.87
CA ALA A 555 5.56 -27.27 -12.26
C ALA A 555 6.39 -27.77 -11.07
N PHE A 556 5.74 -28.44 -10.13
CA PHE A 556 6.40 -29.15 -9.03
C PHE A 556 6.17 -30.66 -9.16
N PRO A 557 7.20 -31.51 -8.96
CA PRO A 557 8.61 -31.14 -8.85
C PRO A 557 9.11 -30.51 -10.16
N ALA A 558 10.11 -29.63 -10.07
CA ALA A 558 10.66 -28.94 -11.23
C ALA A 558 11.20 -29.96 -12.25
N ALA A 559 10.71 -29.87 -13.49
CA ALA A 559 11.13 -30.75 -14.58
C ALA A 559 12.63 -30.61 -14.90
N THR A 560 13.14 -29.38 -14.78
CA THR A 560 14.55 -29.05 -14.93
C THR A 560 15.04 -28.31 -13.70
N ARG A 561 16.28 -28.56 -13.30
CA ARG A 561 16.91 -27.82 -12.20
C ARG A 561 17.13 -26.37 -12.61
N PRO A 562 16.98 -25.40 -11.68
CA PRO A 562 17.33 -24.02 -11.97
C PRO A 562 18.85 -23.88 -12.18
N PRO A 563 19.32 -22.88 -12.94
CA PRO A 563 20.75 -22.70 -13.23
C PRO A 563 21.63 -22.61 -11.97
N ASP A 564 21.05 -22.06 -10.90
CA ASP A 564 21.65 -21.83 -9.59
C ASP A 564 21.28 -22.91 -8.57
N ALA A 565 20.89 -24.12 -9.01
CA ALA A 565 20.43 -25.21 -8.14
C ALA A 565 21.39 -25.61 -7.01
N TYR A 566 22.69 -25.36 -7.19
CA TYR A 566 23.73 -25.68 -6.21
C TYR A 566 24.20 -24.49 -5.37
N THR A 567 23.59 -23.32 -5.58
CA THR A 567 23.80 -22.15 -4.73
C THR A 567 23.46 -22.52 -3.28
N PRO A 568 24.35 -22.24 -2.31
CA PRO A 568 24.10 -22.59 -0.91
C PRO A 568 22.94 -21.75 -0.36
N ILE A 569 21.88 -22.43 0.10
CA ILE A 569 20.71 -21.84 0.74
C ILE A 569 20.60 -22.42 2.14
N LEU A 570 20.58 -21.56 3.16
CA LEU A 570 20.44 -21.97 4.55
C LEU A 570 19.03 -21.68 5.07
N ILE A 571 18.38 -22.69 5.64
CA ILE A 571 17.21 -22.52 6.49
C ILE A 571 17.67 -22.54 7.95
N TYR A 572 17.80 -21.35 8.55
CA TYR A 572 18.20 -21.22 9.95
C TYR A 572 16.98 -21.45 10.85
N GLY A 573 17.09 -22.37 11.82
CA GLY A 573 15.94 -22.80 12.63
C GLY A 573 14.98 -23.71 11.86
N ALA A 574 15.51 -24.59 11.02
CA ALA A 574 14.76 -25.51 10.16
C ALA A 574 13.86 -26.51 10.91
N GLY A 575 14.07 -26.70 12.22
CA GLY A 575 13.17 -27.49 13.07
C GLY A 575 11.78 -26.87 13.22
N THR A 576 11.62 -25.58 12.93
CA THR A 576 10.31 -24.91 12.88
C THR A 576 9.44 -25.47 11.75
N THR A 577 8.13 -25.36 11.89
CA THR A 577 7.15 -25.83 10.89
C THR A 577 7.31 -25.11 9.54
N THR A 578 7.60 -23.79 9.54
CA THR A 578 7.92 -23.04 8.32
C THR A 578 9.22 -23.51 7.68
N GLY A 579 10.26 -23.75 8.46
CA GLY A 579 11.54 -24.24 7.95
C GLY A 579 11.41 -25.60 7.26
N GLN A 580 10.58 -26.50 7.81
CA GLN A 580 10.27 -27.80 7.20
C GLN A 580 9.60 -27.65 5.82
N TYR A 581 8.64 -26.72 5.64
CA TYR A 581 8.06 -26.46 4.31
C TYR A 581 9.07 -25.81 3.36
N GLY A 582 9.92 -24.91 3.86
CA GLY A 582 10.99 -24.29 3.06
C GLY A 582 11.92 -25.33 2.45
N ILE A 583 12.30 -26.35 3.22
CA ILE A 583 13.11 -27.47 2.73
C ILE A 583 12.40 -28.25 1.62
N GLN A 584 11.14 -28.65 1.86
CA GLN A 584 10.38 -29.42 0.88
C GLN A 584 10.19 -28.64 -0.42
N LEU A 585 9.89 -27.34 -0.34
CA LEU A 585 9.72 -26.45 -1.49
C LEU A 585 11.01 -26.26 -2.28
N LEU A 586 12.14 -26.04 -1.61
CA LEU A 586 13.45 -25.93 -2.27
C LEU A 586 13.82 -27.24 -2.98
N HIS A 587 13.63 -28.37 -2.31
CA HIS A 587 13.89 -29.69 -2.87
C HIS A 587 13.04 -29.95 -4.12
N ALA A 588 11.73 -29.66 -4.02
CA ALA A 588 10.77 -29.80 -5.10
C ALA A 588 11.05 -28.80 -6.25
N ALA A 589 11.57 -27.62 -5.96
CA ALA A 589 11.98 -26.62 -6.95
C ALA A 589 13.31 -26.96 -7.65
N GLY A 590 13.98 -28.05 -7.26
CA GLY A 590 15.21 -28.50 -7.93
C GLY A 590 16.51 -28.02 -7.29
N TYR A 591 16.45 -27.27 -6.17
CA TYR A 591 17.64 -26.90 -5.41
C TYR A 591 18.25 -28.12 -4.70
N ARG A 592 19.58 -28.18 -4.66
CA ARG A 592 20.37 -29.33 -4.20
C ARG A 592 21.49 -28.95 -3.23
N ASN A 593 21.62 -27.69 -2.84
CA ASN A 593 22.54 -27.28 -1.78
C ASN A 593 21.79 -26.57 -0.65
N VAL A 594 20.89 -27.32 -0.01
CA VAL A 594 20.00 -26.83 1.06
C VAL A 594 20.57 -27.23 2.41
N LEU A 595 21.12 -26.26 3.12
CA LEU A 595 21.65 -26.41 4.47
C LEU A 595 20.55 -26.07 5.50
N ALA A 596 20.62 -26.68 6.67
CA ALA A 596 19.64 -26.46 7.74
C ALA A 596 20.29 -26.42 9.13
N THR A 597 19.86 -25.49 9.99
CA THR A 597 20.22 -25.52 11.42
C THR A 597 19.03 -25.97 12.28
N ALA A 598 19.25 -26.92 13.17
CA ALA A 598 18.24 -27.45 14.11
C ALA A 598 18.92 -28.25 15.23
N SER A 599 18.23 -28.54 16.34
CA SER A 599 18.74 -29.48 17.34
C SER A 599 18.94 -30.86 16.72
N ARG A 600 19.99 -31.60 17.14
CA ARG A 600 20.39 -32.90 16.54
C ARG A 600 19.25 -33.90 16.36
N LYS A 601 18.31 -33.97 17.31
CA LYS A 601 17.16 -34.88 17.25
C LYS A 601 16.27 -34.71 16.02
N HIS A 602 16.36 -33.57 15.32
CA HIS A 602 15.59 -33.26 14.11
C HIS A 602 16.36 -33.53 12.82
N HIS A 603 17.66 -33.79 12.87
CA HIS A 603 18.51 -33.84 11.67
C HIS A 603 18.08 -34.90 10.67
N GLU A 604 17.87 -36.13 11.11
CA GLU A 604 17.41 -37.23 10.24
C GLU A 604 16.07 -36.91 9.57
N PHE A 605 15.14 -36.31 10.32
CA PHE A 605 13.86 -35.91 9.77
C PHE A 605 14.00 -34.79 8.72
N LEU A 606 14.80 -33.75 8.97
CA LEU A 606 15.03 -32.67 8.01
C LEU A 606 15.74 -33.16 6.73
N GLN A 607 16.67 -34.12 6.87
CA GLN A 607 17.29 -34.80 5.74
C GLN A 607 16.26 -35.56 4.91
N SER A 608 15.31 -36.25 5.56
CA SER A 608 14.20 -36.92 4.88
C SER A 608 13.26 -35.97 4.12
N LEU A 609 13.25 -34.67 4.46
CA LEU A 609 12.48 -33.63 3.75
C LEU A 609 13.24 -33.03 2.56
N GLY A 610 14.56 -33.21 2.48
CA GLY A 610 15.36 -32.78 1.33
C GLY A 610 16.57 -31.89 1.62
N THR A 611 16.94 -31.65 2.89
CA THR A 611 18.20 -30.94 3.20
C THR A 611 19.40 -31.80 2.83
N THR A 612 20.47 -31.19 2.33
CA THR A 612 21.72 -31.89 2.08
C THR A 612 22.61 -32.00 3.31
N ARG A 613 22.59 -30.99 4.18
CA ARG A 613 23.39 -30.97 5.42
C ARG A 613 22.62 -30.31 6.54
N THR A 614 22.78 -30.86 7.74
CA THR A 614 22.12 -30.39 8.96
C THR A 614 23.17 -30.08 10.03
N PHE A 615 23.01 -28.94 10.71
CA PHE A 615 23.94 -28.47 11.73
C PHE A 615 23.21 -28.26 13.05
N ASP A 616 23.89 -28.61 14.14
CA ASP A 616 23.39 -28.37 15.49
C ASP A 616 23.60 -26.90 15.85
N TYR A 617 22.52 -26.14 16.01
CA TYR A 617 22.65 -24.70 16.29
C TYR A 617 23.25 -24.40 17.68
N HIS A 618 23.34 -25.41 18.56
CA HIS A 618 24.02 -25.30 19.84
C HIS A 618 25.56 -25.44 19.73
N SER A 619 26.08 -25.82 18.57
CA SER A 619 27.52 -25.98 18.36
C SER A 619 28.25 -24.63 18.47
N SER A 620 29.32 -24.57 19.25
CA SER A 620 30.19 -23.40 19.33
C SER A 620 30.95 -23.14 18.03
N THR A 621 31.12 -24.16 17.18
CA THR A 621 31.78 -24.09 15.88
C THR A 621 30.81 -23.94 14.71
N LEU A 622 29.50 -23.75 14.97
CA LEU A 622 28.45 -23.72 13.94
C LEU A 622 28.79 -22.91 12.68
N ALA A 623 29.27 -21.67 12.85
CA ALA A 623 29.59 -20.80 11.73
C ALA A 623 30.77 -21.33 10.89
N GLN A 624 31.77 -21.93 11.55
CA GLN A 624 32.91 -22.57 10.88
C GLN A 624 32.46 -23.83 10.16
N ASP A 625 31.68 -24.69 10.84
CA ASP A 625 31.18 -25.94 10.26
C ASP A 625 30.33 -25.69 9.00
N ILE A 626 29.50 -24.63 9.01
CA ILE A 626 28.72 -24.22 7.84
C ILE A 626 29.65 -23.73 6.71
N ALA A 627 30.62 -22.86 7.02
CA ALA A 627 31.53 -22.32 6.00
C ALA A 627 32.37 -23.43 5.34
N GLU A 628 32.91 -24.36 6.13
CA GLU A 628 33.63 -25.53 5.63
C GLU A 628 32.73 -26.43 4.77
N ALA A 629 31.48 -26.59 5.20
CA ALA A 629 30.52 -27.42 4.47
C ALA A 629 30.10 -26.82 3.12
N VAL A 630 29.97 -25.49 3.03
CA VAL A 630 29.69 -24.78 1.79
C VAL A 630 30.85 -24.93 0.80
N GLY A 631 32.09 -24.91 1.29
CA GLY A 631 33.31 -24.92 0.47
C GLY A 631 33.51 -23.61 -0.29
N GLY A 632 34.51 -23.55 -1.16
CA GLY A 632 34.82 -22.32 -1.93
C GLY A 632 35.20 -21.16 -1.01
N ASP A 633 34.48 -20.03 -1.10
CA ASP A 633 34.66 -18.86 -0.22
C ASP A 633 34.01 -19.04 1.18
N GLY A 634 33.36 -20.18 1.40
CA GLY A 634 32.66 -20.51 2.64
C GLY A 634 31.40 -19.67 2.89
N LYS A 635 30.82 -19.07 1.83
CA LYS A 635 29.70 -18.13 1.96
C LYS A 635 28.37 -18.67 1.46
N VAL A 636 27.32 -18.43 2.24
CA VAL A 636 25.93 -18.73 1.89
C VAL A 636 25.34 -17.56 1.11
N SER A 637 24.58 -17.82 0.05
CA SER A 637 23.95 -16.77 -0.77
C SER A 637 22.58 -16.35 -0.24
N PHE A 638 21.81 -17.30 0.28
CA PHE A 638 20.45 -17.05 0.76
C PHE A 638 20.23 -17.66 2.14
N VAL A 639 19.63 -16.90 3.05
CA VAL A 639 19.28 -17.37 4.39
C VAL A 639 17.82 -17.05 4.68
N VAL A 640 17.07 -18.07 5.11
CA VAL A 640 15.75 -17.90 5.73
C VAL A 640 15.91 -18.09 7.23
N ASP A 641 15.81 -17.00 8.00
CA ASP A 641 15.88 -17.02 9.45
C ASP A 641 14.49 -17.21 10.06
N CYS A 642 14.22 -18.45 10.48
CA CYS A 642 12.95 -18.83 11.10
C CYS A 642 12.87 -18.46 12.59
N ILE A 643 13.94 -17.91 13.16
CA ILE A 643 14.05 -17.57 14.59
C ILE A 643 14.06 -16.05 14.79
N SER A 644 14.81 -15.32 13.97
CA SER A 644 14.90 -13.85 13.96
C SER A 644 15.21 -13.25 15.34
N ALA A 645 16.42 -13.51 15.87
CA ALA A 645 16.89 -12.96 17.14
C ALA A 645 18.28 -12.35 16.98
N GLU A 646 18.68 -11.40 17.83
CA GLU A 646 20.02 -10.76 17.75
C GLU A 646 21.15 -11.79 17.64
N THR A 647 21.05 -12.89 18.39
CA THR A 647 22.04 -13.98 18.34
C THR A 647 22.10 -14.68 16.99
N THR A 648 20.97 -14.82 16.28
CA THR A 648 20.96 -15.45 14.95
C THR A 648 21.54 -14.50 13.91
N LEU A 649 21.27 -13.20 14.02
CA LEU A 649 21.89 -12.17 13.18
C LEU A 649 23.42 -12.20 13.28
N ASP A 650 23.97 -12.23 14.50
CA ASP A 650 25.42 -12.29 14.75
C ASP A 650 26.08 -13.57 14.22
N ILE A 651 25.36 -14.69 14.25
CA ILE A 651 25.87 -15.96 13.73
C ILE A 651 25.85 -15.95 12.20
N ILE A 652 24.72 -15.54 11.60
CA ILE A 652 24.53 -15.54 10.14
C ILE A 652 25.51 -14.58 9.47
N SER A 653 25.80 -13.42 10.07
CA SER A 653 26.72 -12.42 9.51
C SER A 653 28.14 -12.96 9.25
N LYS A 654 28.55 -14.01 9.97
CA LYS A 654 29.90 -14.62 9.84
C LYS A 654 30.08 -15.36 8.51
N PHE A 655 29.02 -15.93 7.95
CA PHE A 655 29.08 -16.79 6.76
C PHE A 655 28.13 -16.37 5.63
N ILE A 656 27.31 -15.33 5.78
CA ILE A 656 26.57 -14.78 4.63
C ILE A 656 27.55 -14.13 3.63
N SER A 657 27.27 -14.31 2.33
CA SER A 657 27.98 -13.61 1.26
C SER A 657 27.75 -12.10 1.34
N ASN A 658 28.73 -11.30 0.90
CA ASN A 658 28.60 -9.84 0.83
C ASN A 658 27.40 -9.40 -0.01
N HIS A 659 27.01 -10.17 -1.02
CA HIS A 659 25.85 -9.89 -1.87
C HIS A 659 24.69 -10.87 -1.60
N GLY A 660 24.72 -11.56 -0.47
CA GLY A 660 23.68 -12.48 -0.07
C GLY A 660 22.39 -11.78 0.36
N THR A 661 21.32 -12.56 0.49
CA THR A 661 20.03 -12.09 1.02
C THR A 661 19.64 -12.86 2.28
N VAL A 662 19.22 -12.14 3.32
CA VAL A 662 18.70 -12.71 4.57
C VAL A 662 17.25 -12.30 4.75
N ALA A 663 16.36 -13.28 4.86
CA ALA A 663 14.94 -13.08 5.12
C ALA A 663 14.59 -13.44 6.57
N PHE A 664 13.95 -12.51 7.30
CA PHE A 664 13.53 -12.68 8.70
C PHE A 664 12.04 -12.98 8.77
N LEU A 665 11.66 -14.15 9.30
CA LEU A 665 10.25 -14.58 9.37
C LEU A 665 9.47 -14.01 10.54
N PHE A 666 10.17 -13.52 11.58
CA PHE A 666 9.57 -12.98 12.79
C PHE A 666 10.08 -11.57 13.08
N PRO A 667 9.38 -10.78 13.92
CA PRO A 667 9.97 -9.58 14.48
C PRO A 667 11.29 -9.93 15.18
N ILE A 668 12.31 -9.10 14.97
CA ILE A 668 13.63 -9.33 15.54
C ILE A 668 13.54 -9.18 17.05
N LYS A 669 13.93 -10.24 17.75
CA LYS A 669 13.91 -10.31 19.19
C LYS A 669 15.25 -9.93 19.80
N LYS A 670 15.21 -9.05 20.82
CA LYS A 670 16.34 -8.72 21.68
C LYS A 670 16.62 -9.86 22.66
N GLY A 671 17.81 -10.46 22.57
CA GLY A 671 18.18 -11.66 23.34
C GLY A 671 17.46 -12.96 22.92
N SER A 672 17.68 -14.04 23.69
CA SER A 672 17.27 -15.42 23.33
C SER A 672 16.22 -16.08 24.26
N GLY A 673 15.87 -15.46 25.40
CA GLY A 673 14.95 -16.03 26.40
C GLY A 673 13.47 -15.86 26.06
N THR A 674 12.56 -16.68 26.60
CA THR A 674 11.09 -16.54 26.43
C THR A 674 10.58 -15.14 26.78
N LEU A 675 9.64 -14.61 26.00
CA LEU A 675 9.05 -13.28 26.23
C LEU A 675 7.96 -13.37 27.30
N THR A 676 7.97 -12.45 28.26
CA THR A 676 6.86 -12.23 29.20
C THR A 676 6.06 -10.98 28.81
N VAL A 677 4.92 -10.73 29.48
CA VAL A 677 4.04 -9.56 29.23
C VAL A 677 4.81 -8.23 29.20
N ASP A 678 5.88 -8.10 30.00
CA ASP A 678 6.70 -6.89 30.09
C ASP A 678 7.71 -6.71 28.94
N ASP A 679 7.83 -7.70 28.06
CA ASP A 679 8.87 -7.76 27.03
C ASP A 679 8.44 -7.27 25.64
N ALA A 680 7.28 -6.61 25.53
CA ALA A 680 6.79 -6.09 24.24
C ALA A 680 7.81 -5.18 23.54
N SER A 681 8.59 -4.40 24.31
CA SER A 681 9.67 -3.53 23.80
C SER A 681 10.89 -4.28 23.24
N LYS A 682 11.00 -5.60 23.46
CA LYS A 682 12.11 -6.44 22.97
C LYS A 682 11.87 -6.99 21.56
N LEU A 683 10.71 -6.72 20.95
CA LEU A 683 10.40 -7.11 19.57
C LEU A 683 10.42 -5.88 18.67
N THR A 684 11.16 -5.96 17.56
CA THR A 684 11.12 -4.93 16.52
C THR A 684 10.75 -5.50 15.17
N MET A 685 9.87 -4.81 14.46
CA MET A 685 9.53 -5.12 13.08
C MET A 685 10.48 -4.47 12.07
N ASP A 686 11.27 -3.51 12.54
CA ASP A 686 12.24 -2.81 11.72
C ASP A 686 13.46 -3.67 11.48
N LEU A 687 14.00 -3.55 10.27
CA LEU A 687 15.30 -4.11 9.98
C LEU A 687 16.39 -3.36 10.78
N PRO A 688 17.51 -4.03 11.11
CA PRO A 688 18.58 -3.41 11.87
C PRO A 688 19.09 -2.13 11.20
N LYS A 689 19.13 -1.03 11.96
CA LYS A 689 19.65 0.25 11.47
C LYS A 689 21.09 0.07 10.94
N GLY A 690 21.39 0.69 9.80
CA GLY A 690 22.70 0.60 9.16
C GLY A 690 23.08 -0.79 8.64
N GLY A 691 22.13 -1.74 8.56
CA GLY A 691 22.39 -3.12 8.12
C GLY A 691 22.79 -4.07 9.24
N GLY A 692 22.83 -3.62 10.50
CA GLY A 692 23.15 -4.48 11.65
C GLY A 692 24.56 -5.10 11.56
N PRO A 693 24.75 -6.37 11.98
CA PRO A 693 26.05 -7.02 11.93
C PRO A 693 26.45 -7.49 10.52
N PHE A 694 25.60 -7.30 9.51
CA PHE A 694 25.81 -7.83 8.17
C PHE A 694 26.71 -6.93 7.31
N PRO A 695 27.42 -7.50 6.30
CA PRO A 695 28.10 -6.70 5.29
C PRO A 695 27.15 -5.69 4.63
N LYS A 696 27.63 -4.46 4.38
CA LYS A 696 26.79 -3.34 3.86
C LYS A 696 26.01 -3.65 2.58
N THR A 697 26.53 -4.55 1.75
CA THR A 697 25.93 -4.95 0.47
C THR A 697 24.96 -6.14 0.60
N THR A 698 24.80 -6.69 1.80
CA THR A 698 23.86 -7.79 2.08
C THR A 698 22.44 -7.24 2.07
N LYS A 699 21.55 -7.89 1.33
CA LYS A 699 20.14 -7.52 1.31
C LYS A 699 19.43 -8.13 2.51
N LEU A 700 18.79 -7.29 3.31
CA LEU A 700 17.97 -7.72 4.45
C LEU A 700 16.50 -7.55 4.11
N VAL A 701 15.68 -8.55 4.42
CA VAL A 701 14.25 -8.55 4.09
C VAL A 701 13.43 -8.99 5.30
N GLY A 702 12.51 -8.15 5.74
CA GLY A 702 11.53 -8.49 6.77
C GLY A 702 10.29 -9.09 6.13
N VAL A 703 10.00 -10.37 6.41
CA VAL A 703 8.89 -11.06 5.76
C VAL A 703 7.57 -10.68 6.43
N ARG A 704 6.56 -10.42 5.59
CA ARG A 704 5.18 -10.20 5.99
C ARG A 704 4.28 -11.13 5.18
N THR A 705 4.02 -12.32 5.73
CA THR A 705 3.35 -13.41 5.01
C THR A 705 2.02 -13.00 4.38
N PHE A 706 1.25 -12.14 5.05
CA PHE A 706 -0.06 -11.68 4.56
C PHE A 706 0.02 -10.83 3.27
N LEU A 707 1.18 -10.25 2.93
CA LEU A 707 1.35 -9.50 1.69
C LEU A 707 1.37 -10.40 0.44
N TYR A 708 1.36 -11.73 0.58
CA TYR A 708 1.29 -12.63 -0.58
C TYR A 708 0.04 -12.40 -1.45
N LEU A 709 -1.05 -11.86 -0.87
CA LEU A 709 -2.27 -11.53 -1.59
C LEU A 709 -2.15 -10.27 -2.47
N GLU A 710 -1.11 -9.45 -2.27
CA GLU A 710 -0.80 -8.32 -3.15
C GLU A 710 -0.18 -8.80 -4.48
N ASP A 711 0.43 -9.99 -4.48
CA ASP A 711 0.87 -10.65 -5.71
C ASP A 711 -0.31 -11.35 -6.39
N LYS A 712 -0.72 -10.83 -7.55
CA LYS A 712 -1.86 -11.37 -8.30
C LYS A 712 -1.70 -12.85 -8.62
N TYR A 713 -0.50 -13.28 -9.00
CA TYR A 713 -0.26 -14.68 -9.36
C TYR A 713 -0.44 -15.59 -8.15
N LEU A 714 0.11 -15.22 -6.99
CA LEU A 714 -0.06 -16.01 -5.77
C LEU A 714 -1.50 -15.99 -5.26
N LYS A 715 -2.17 -14.83 -5.28
CA LYS A 715 -3.58 -14.69 -4.90
C LYS A 715 -4.47 -15.66 -5.68
N ASP A 716 -4.25 -15.77 -6.99
CA ASP A 716 -5.11 -16.55 -7.88
C ASP A 716 -4.74 -18.03 -7.95
N ASN A 717 -3.53 -18.42 -7.52
CA ASN A 717 -3.02 -19.78 -7.77
C ASN A 717 -2.48 -20.50 -6.54
N LEU A 718 -1.91 -19.83 -5.52
CA LEU A 718 -1.16 -20.49 -4.44
C LEU A 718 -2.03 -21.46 -3.65
N MET A 719 -3.16 -20.98 -3.10
CA MET A 719 -4.08 -21.81 -2.32
C MET A 719 -5.10 -22.54 -3.20
N ILE A 720 -5.47 -21.94 -4.34
CA ILE A 720 -6.51 -22.49 -5.23
C ILE A 720 -6.01 -23.69 -6.03
N LYS A 721 -4.76 -23.67 -6.51
CA LYS A 721 -4.23 -24.65 -7.47
C LYS A 721 -2.93 -25.30 -7.04
N ILE A 722 -1.94 -24.49 -6.63
CA ILE A 722 -0.58 -24.97 -6.34
C ILE A 722 -0.60 -25.88 -5.12
N LEU A 723 -1.10 -25.41 -3.98
CA LEU A 723 -1.15 -26.22 -2.76
C LEU A 723 -1.98 -27.50 -2.95
N PRO A 724 -3.22 -27.47 -3.49
CA PRO A 724 -3.96 -28.69 -3.78
C PRO A 724 -3.19 -29.69 -4.65
N SER A 725 -2.54 -29.22 -5.73
CA SER A 725 -1.72 -30.08 -6.60
C SER A 725 -0.52 -30.70 -5.88
N LEU A 726 0.13 -29.94 -5.00
CA LEU A 726 1.27 -30.40 -4.19
C LEU A 726 0.85 -31.46 -3.16
N LEU A 727 -0.35 -31.31 -2.59
CA LEU A 727 -0.92 -32.27 -1.64
C LEU A 727 -1.36 -33.56 -2.34
N GLU A 728 -2.06 -33.45 -3.47
CA GLU A 728 -2.48 -34.59 -4.29
C GLU A 728 -1.28 -35.44 -4.73
N SER A 729 -0.21 -34.76 -5.17
CA SER A 729 1.03 -35.40 -5.61
C SER A 729 1.94 -35.84 -4.45
N LYS A 730 1.55 -35.57 -3.19
CA LYS A 730 2.34 -35.86 -1.97
C LYS A 730 3.76 -35.27 -1.98
N ILE A 731 3.95 -34.18 -2.74
CA ILE A 731 5.22 -33.44 -2.82
C ILE A 731 5.42 -32.65 -1.53
N ILE A 732 4.34 -32.05 -1.02
CA ILE A 732 4.31 -31.44 0.29
C ILE A 732 3.65 -32.40 1.27
N ARG A 733 4.35 -32.64 2.38
CA ARG A 733 3.85 -33.40 3.53
C ARG A 733 3.49 -32.41 4.65
N PRO A 734 2.35 -32.64 5.34
CA PRO A 734 1.99 -31.85 6.51
C PRO A 734 3.08 -31.96 7.59
N ASN A 735 3.20 -30.94 8.44
CA ASN A 735 4.09 -31.04 9.60
C ASN A 735 3.57 -32.10 10.57
N ARG A 736 4.48 -32.67 11.36
CA ARG A 736 4.09 -33.43 12.56
C ARG A 736 3.27 -32.53 13.48
N MET A 737 2.32 -33.11 14.20
CA MET A 737 1.43 -32.34 15.06
C MET A 737 1.45 -32.81 16.51
N ARG A 738 1.28 -31.85 17.40
CA ARG A 738 0.85 -32.05 18.78
C ARG A 738 -0.67 -31.82 18.81
N LEU A 739 -1.44 -32.90 18.73
CA LEU A 739 -2.90 -32.82 18.72
C LEU A 739 -3.44 -32.66 20.15
N LEU A 740 -4.28 -31.64 20.35
CA LEU A 740 -5.04 -31.39 21.56
C LEU A 740 -6.51 -31.61 21.23
N ASP A 741 -7.08 -32.71 21.70
CA ASP A 741 -8.46 -33.14 21.43
C ASP A 741 -9.25 -33.56 22.69
N GLN A 742 -8.62 -33.51 23.86
CA GLN A 742 -9.23 -33.80 25.17
C GLN A 742 -9.55 -32.52 25.96
N GLY A 743 -10.61 -32.55 26.76
CA GLY A 743 -11.10 -31.39 27.51
C GLY A 743 -11.99 -30.48 26.67
N THR A 744 -12.37 -29.32 27.20
CA THR A 744 -13.19 -28.30 26.52
C THR A 744 -12.39 -27.56 25.45
N PHE A 745 -13.06 -26.86 24.53
CA PHE A 745 -12.39 -26.08 23.50
C PHE A 745 -11.44 -25.02 24.08
N LYS A 746 -11.86 -24.32 25.13
CA LYS A 746 -11.02 -23.34 25.85
C LYS A 746 -9.80 -24.00 26.48
N GLU A 747 -9.97 -25.09 27.23
CA GLU A 747 -8.86 -25.82 27.88
C GLU A 747 -7.80 -26.29 26.88
N ARG A 748 -8.23 -26.72 25.68
CA ARG A 748 -7.29 -27.12 24.62
C ARG A 748 -6.51 -25.93 24.06
N VAL A 749 -7.14 -24.77 23.89
CA VAL A 749 -6.43 -23.54 23.46
C VAL A 749 -5.49 -23.04 24.57
N GLU A 750 -5.90 -23.07 25.84
CA GLU A 750 -5.05 -22.71 26.99
C GLU A 750 -3.81 -23.61 27.06
N MET A 751 -4.00 -24.93 26.99
CA MET A 751 -2.90 -25.89 26.95
C MET A 751 -1.97 -25.65 25.75
N GLY A 752 -2.52 -25.29 24.59
CA GLY A 752 -1.75 -24.95 23.40
C GLY A 752 -0.88 -23.71 23.60
N LEU A 753 -1.44 -22.63 24.16
CA LEU A 753 -0.67 -21.44 24.54
C LEU A 753 0.43 -21.78 25.54
N ASP A 754 0.14 -22.59 26.55
CA ASP A 754 1.12 -22.96 27.57
C ASP A 754 2.27 -23.80 27.01
N LEU A 755 1.99 -24.71 26.08
CA LEU A 755 3.03 -25.46 25.37
C LEU A 755 3.97 -24.52 24.60
N LEU A 756 3.42 -23.51 23.93
CA LEU A 756 4.19 -22.53 23.16
C LEU A 756 4.98 -21.57 24.07
N ARG A 757 4.34 -21.01 25.10
CA ARG A 757 4.97 -20.12 26.10
C ARG A 757 6.20 -20.75 26.73
N ASN A 758 6.11 -22.03 27.05
CA ASN A 758 7.15 -22.78 27.75
C ASN A 758 8.13 -23.51 26.82
N ASN A 759 8.12 -23.22 25.50
CA ASN A 759 8.97 -23.87 24.50
C ASN A 759 8.94 -25.41 24.57
N LYS A 760 7.78 -25.99 24.91
CA LYS A 760 7.59 -27.45 25.03
C LYS A 760 7.31 -28.14 23.70
N VAL A 761 7.21 -27.37 22.62
CA VAL A 761 6.94 -27.85 21.26
C VAL A 761 8.22 -27.78 20.44
N SER A 762 8.56 -28.88 19.75
CA SER A 762 9.82 -28.96 18.99
C SER A 762 9.64 -29.88 17.79
N GLY A 763 9.74 -29.34 16.58
CA GLY A 763 9.55 -30.11 15.34
C GLY A 763 8.08 -30.41 14.98
N GLU A 764 7.12 -29.86 15.75
CA GLU A 764 5.69 -30.15 15.63
C GLU A 764 4.88 -28.85 15.61
N LYS A 765 3.68 -28.89 15.01
CA LYS A 765 2.66 -27.84 15.10
C LYS A 765 1.64 -28.19 16.18
N VAL A 766 1.24 -27.23 17.03
CA VAL A 766 0.12 -27.45 17.96
C VAL A 766 -1.19 -27.37 17.19
N VAL A 767 -2.01 -28.41 17.26
CA VAL A 767 -3.30 -28.51 16.58
C VAL A 767 -4.37 -28.71 17.63
N VAL A 768 -5.43 -27.91 17.57
CA VAL A 768 -6.56 -27.94 18.49
C VAL A 768 -7.80 -28.40 17.73
N LYS A 769 -8.49 -29.40 18.26
CA LYS A 769 -9.84 -29.75 17.78
C LYS A 769 -10.80 -28.61 18.11
N VAL A 770 -11.57 -28.15 17.14
CA VAL A 770 -12.57 -27.08 17.28
C VAL A 770 -13.94 -27.68 17.59
N GLY A 771 -14.70 -27.06 18.50
CA GLY A 771 -16.01 -27.55 18.96
C GLY A 771 -15.92 -28.61 20.07
N SER A 772 -17.06 -29.08 20.58
CA SER A 772 -17.11 -30.07 21.68
C SER A 772 -16.51 -31.44 21.30
#